data_AF-A0AAV3JAC8-F1
#
_entry.id   AF-A0AAV3JAC8-F1
#
_cell.length_a   1.000
_cell.length_b   1.000
_cell.length_c   1.000
_cell.angle_alpha   90.00
_cell.angle_beta   90.00
_cell.angle_gamma   90.00
#
_symmetry.space_group_name_H-M   'P 1'
#
loop_
_entity.id
_entity.type
_entity.pdbx_description
1 polymer ?
#
loop_
_entity_poly.entity_id
_entity_poly.type
_entity_poly.pdbx_seq_one_letter_code
_entity_poly.pdbx_strand_id
1 'polypeptide(L)'
;MLAKSLQGFIRGTASFTVTKFSLLYGISFENVLLKSDSSFEERPVFSVKELDFSYNLPLIFLGRAKLSKIAVIGLQVDLRQKGGEWNLAKLFPSSPSPKEETLSAPLEEISTFVPVSAYLNLELKDVFVHVVSESGNSSYKAGLDGFNLAFELDTVRFRKIPLNVRILQLIDVIRFKMNPEKTVRIYFEDDSKSLDQPFRLGLELSRDEKGMIVSKADIGSDSIPIRVRNRLLAPFGFGLKYEIGYLEKEDKLKLKSLEFKVDRDVWLSGEGEVVGVSSKERNVQFAIRKSSIRLKPLSDFLSTIPGIPKMKLDGELRLAPITISGKDDRLKVTADLSAKDLLISIGGKNHRIPELKLIADSILHPLTEEAPNVYKPIPLLENLELKEFLVIYNGIRLAATGNVVRGSQVDLDFAVQNLNLADYMKTLDGILGLRMKIEGIFHSLNVNGMVQLAGFRFPMGRGKSSPIPINLDLKTRIQFGKPFVPNLVRLDSISLSTKGAEGRESLMISSAGSLYLTKGFRMNLTSLMIRTELDRLTPTFPFSLRESLVPVRNNLGNKITLKGEVDYSLVDGGQSVSGKFLFDLPGIQVRDLKTDLDVKIAKDSSISLSKFDLSVFESKFKMDVGGNLRKASKSEEGVFGDFIPDLKGNIVLRSPKAAYLFKGITFEGLFTIQFRLKNSIANGNLISKNSNFGYANSFCPGEDCKLYQIEDLNAEFPFVHDLSVKTTRNLIDGNKEKFIKTYGRIPSPNFTIKQIVGTHPSISGIPFDYVKPKNGQPGLSARIDYSENFLKLEYLKVFTLDGLVNGKDILVNVGEGNPEKMEFSAVLQVKDIDLKQLLPPKRRSKIDDGKIKADLNVSGRNLADPIPNVNLFFSVFQIGGDFAKSAVNIFTPSNVFTDFIYNSYAVDKIEVELSKGLVYAVIQFKRSILNTIINLENSQISQQRMPLANFLKRARSEIDAYQ
;
A
#
# COMPACT_ATOMS: atom_id res chain seq x y z
N MET A 1 -32.96 50.96 65.91
CA MET A 1 -33.21 51.24 64.47
C MET A 1 -32.52 50.25 63.53
N LEU A 2 -31.24 49.88 63.71
CA LEU A 2 -30.53 48.94 62.81
C LEU A 2 -31.18 47.56 62.63
N ALA A 3 -31.76 46.98 63.68
CA ALA A 3 -32.44 45.67 63.60
C ALA A 3 -33.70 45.70 62.69
N LYS A 4 -34.38 46.86 62.58
CA LYS A 4 -35.57 47.02 61.71
C LYS A 4 -35.21 47.23 60.24
N SER A 5 -34.06 47.85 59.93
CA SER A 5 -33.58 48.04 58.55
C SER A 5 -33.01 46.76 57.92
N LEU A 6 -32.57 45.79 58.72
CA LEU A 6 -32.08 44.48 58.25
C LEU A 6 -33.21 43.49 57.89
N GLN A 7 -34.42 43.66 58.45
CA GLN A 7 -35.57 42.77 58.20
C GLN A 7 -36.08 42.78 56.75
N GLY A 8 -35.69 43.74 55.91
CA GLY A 8 -36.09 43.79 54.49
C GLY A 8 -35.24 42.93 53.54
N PHE A 9 -34.08 42.41 53.99
CA PHE A 9 -33.10 41.73 53.13
C PHE A 9 -33.00 40.22 53.35
N ILE A 10 -33.59 39.70 54.43
CA ILE A 10 -33.48 38.30 54.84
C ILE A 10 -34.90 37.78 55.15
N ARG A 11 -35.27 36.60 54.63
CA ARG A 11 -36.56 35.94 54.90
C ARG A 11 -36.58 35.15 56.22
N GLY A 12 -35.41 34.90 56.80
CA GLY A 12 -35.22 34.23 58.09
C GLY A 12 -35.11 35.18 59.29
N THR A 13 -34.63 34.65 60.43
CA THR A 13 -34.41 35.45 61.66
C THR A 13 -32.91 35.71 61.88
N ALA A 14 -32.58 36.94 62.25
CA ALA A 14 -31.22 37.36 62.58
C ALA A 14 -31.20 37.88 64.02
N SER A 15 -30.28 37.36 64.84
CA SER A 15 -30.03 37.86 66.20
C SER A 15 -28.54 38.14 66.38
N PHE A 16 -28.21 39.26 67.01
CA PHE A 16 -26.83 39.68 67.26
C PHE A 16 -26.79 40.70 68.40
N THR A 17 -25.65 40.79 69.07
CA THR A 17 -25.37 41.81 70.09
C THR A 17 -24.41 42.84 69.51
N VAL A 18 -24.76 44.12 69.51
CA VAL A 18 -23.88 45.19 69.05
C VAL A 18 -23.01 45.63 70.22
N THR A 19 -21.70 45.42 70.14
CA THR A 19 -20.74 45.83 71.19
C THR A 19 -20.09 47.18 70.90
N LYS A 20 -20.03 47.56 69.61
CA LYS A 20 -19.49 48.84 69.16
C LYS A 20 -20.24 49.31 67.91
N PHE A 21 -20.60 50.61 67.86
CA PHE A 21 -21.18 51.23 66.67
C PHE A 21 -20.72 52.68 66.54
N SER A 22 -20.00 52.98 65.46
CA SER A 22 -19.58 54.32 65.09
C SER A 22 -19.61 54.49 63.58
N LEU A 23 -20.29 55.55 63.12
CA LEU A 23 -20.30 55.95 61.71
C LEU A 23 -18.88 56.25 61.17
N LEU A 24 -17.97 56.73 62.01
CA LEU A 24 -16.61 57.12 61.62
C LEU A 24 -15.54 56.04 61.88
N TYR A 25 -15.77 55.17 62.88
CA TYR A 25 -14.76 54.24 63.41
C TYR A 25 -15.12 52.75 63.34
N GLY A 26 -16.29 52.40 62.78
CA GLY A 26 -16.69 51.02 62.54
C GLY A 26 -17.69 50.42 63.52
N ILE A 27 -18.03 49.16 63.27
CA ILE A 27 -19.12 48.43 63.92
C ILE A 27 -18.63 47.04 64.30
N SER A 28 -18.98 46.56 65.49
CA SER A 28 -18.64 45.21 65.96
C SER A 28 -19.88 44.52 66.54
N PHE A 29 -20.02 43.25 66.20
CA PHE A 29 -21.12 42.37 66.62
C PHE A 29 -20.56 41.15 67.34
N GLU A 30 -21.26 40.70 68.37
CA GLU A 30 -21.04 39.41 69.03
C GLU A 30 -22.26 38.51 68.86
N ASN A 31 -22.03 37.20 68.87
CA ASN A 31 -23.05 36.15 68.82
C ASN A 31 -24.06 36.34 67.68
N VAL A 32 -23.56 36.62 66.47
CA VAL A 32 -24.39 36.76 65.27
C VAL A 32 -24.93 35.39 64.90
N LEU A 33 -26.24 35.25 64.81
CA LEU A 33 -26.94 34.03 64.42
C LEU A 33 -27.93 34.37 63.31
N LEU A 34 -27.80 33.70 62.17
CA LEU A 34 -28.76 33.76 61.07
C LEU A 34 -29.43 32.40 60.94
N LYS A 35 -30.74 32.36 61.17
CA LYS A 35 -31.56 31.16 61.04
C LYS A 35 -32.41 31.27 59.78
N SER A 36 -32.61 30.14 59.12
CA SER A 36 -33.56 30.02 58.02
C SER A 36 -35.00 29.99 58.55
N ASP A 37 -35.99 29.91 57.66
CA ASP A 37 -37.39 29.78 58.03
C ASP A 37 -37.70 28.43 58.73
N SER A 38 -38.94 28.25 59.16
CA SER A 38 -39.37 27.07 59.93
C SER A 38 -39.20 25.73 59.19
N SER A 39 -38.99 25.73 57.87
CA SER A 39 -38.79 24.52 57.08
C SER A 39 -37.49 23.77 57.41
N PHE A 40 -36.53 24.45 58.06
CA PHE A 40 -35.25 23.88 58.52
C PHE A 40 -35.09 23.91 60.05
N GLU A 41 -36.20 23.81 60.79
CA GLU A 41 -36.22 23.70 62.27
C GLU A 41 -35.58 24.89 62.99
N GLU A 42 -35.56 26.07 62.36
CA GLU A 42 -34.91 27.29 62.88
C GLU A 42 -33.42 27.09 63.28
N ARG A 43 -32.75 26.09 62.70
CA ARG A 43 -31.31 25.90 62.93
C ARG A 43 -30.52 27.07 62.34
N PRO A 44 -29.46 27.53 63.02
CA PRO A 44 -28.62 28.58 62.48
C PRO A 44 -27.89 28.08 61.22
N VAL A 45 -28.09 28.79 60.10
CA VAL A 45 -27.34 28.60 58.85
C VAL A 45 -25.95 29.21 58.99
N PHE A 46 -25.87 30.35 59.66
CA PHE A 46 -24.63 31.02 60.03
C PHE A 46 -24.63 31.33 61.54
N SER A 47 -23.51 31.05 62.20
CA SER A 47 -23.21 31.53 63.54
C SER A 47 -21.82 32.16 63.55
N VAL A 48 -21.65 33.32 64.16
CA VAL A 48 -20.35 34.00 64.30
C VAL A 48 -20.21 34.47 65.74
N LYS A 49 -19.11 34.11 66.40
CA LYS A 49 -18.84 34.54 67.77
C LYS A 49 -18.56 36.05 67.83
N GLU A 50 -17.72 36.54 66.93
CA GLU A 50 -17.36 37.96 66.82
C GLU A 50 -17.21 38.37 65.35
N LEU A 51 -17.87 39.46 64.95
CA LEU A 51 -17.72 40.09 63.64
C LEU A 51 -17.37 41.57 63.86
N ASP A 52 -16.14 41.96 63.54
CA ASP A 52 -15.65 43.34 63.69
C ASP A 52 -15.35 43.94 62.32
N PHE A 53 -15.95 45.08 62.03
CA PHE A 53 -15.66 45.89 60.86
C PHE A 53 -15.26 47.29 61.31
N SER A 54 -13.98 47.44 61.61
CA SER A 54 -13.36 48.68 62.08
C SER A 54 -12.66 49.43 60.94
N TYR A 55 -12.98 50.70 60.78
CA TYR A 55 -12.43 51.59 59.75
C TYR A 55 -12.12 52.96 60.33
N ASN A 56 -11.49 53.85 59.55
CA ASN A 56 -11.25 55.23 59.97
C ASN A 56 -11.50 56.19 58.79
N LEU A 57 -12.75 56.61 58.63
CA LEU A 57 -13.18 57.48 57.52
C LEU A 57 -12.53 58.87 57.54
N PRO A 58 -12.31 59.53 58.70
CA PRO A 58 -11.63 60.83 58.72
C PRO A 58 -10.26 60.86 58.01
N LEU A 59 -9.54 59.73 57.99
CA LEU A 59 -8.25 59.62 57.30
C LEU A 59 -8.35 59.74 55.77
N ILE A 60 -9.54 59.53 55.18
CA ILE A 60 -9.75 59.68 53.72
C ILE A 60 -9.48 61.13 53.28
N PHE A 61 -9.86 62.12 54.10
CA PHE A 61 -9.57 63.54 53.84
C PHE A 61 -8.07 63.85 53.87
N LEU A 62 -7.25 63.00 54.49
CA LEU A 62 -5.79 63.07 54.51
C LEU A 62 -5.14 62.16 53.45
N GLY A 63 -5.94 61.64 52.50
CA GLY A 63 -5.49 60.74 51.44
C GLY A 63 -5.10 59.34 51.93
N ARG A 64 -5.69 58.84 53.01
CA ARG A 64 -5.45 57.47 53.49
C ARG A 64 -6.77 56.71 53.68
N ALA A 65 -7.00 55.70 52.84
CA ALA A 65 -8.09 54.75 53.02
C ALA A 65 -7.66 53.68 54.03
N LYS A 66 -8.24 53.69 55.24
CA LYS A 66 -7.86 52.76 56.31
C LYS A 66 -9.03 51.89 56.77
N LEU A 67 -8.99 50.60 56.40
CA LEU A 67 -9.80 49.53 56.96
C LEU A 67 -8.99 48.87 58.08
N SER A 68 -9.21 49.34 59.31
CA SER A 68 -8.37 49.05 60.47
C SER A 68 -8.41 47.59 60.90
N LYS A 69 -9.59 46.94 60.84
CA LYS A 69 -9.76 45.51 61.11
C LYS A 69 -11.06 45.02 60.49
N ILE A 70 -11.01 43.91 59.76
CA ILE A 70 -12.16 43.10 59.36
C ILE A 70 -11.95 41.74 60.03
N ALA A 71 -12.62 41.47 61.14
CA ALA A 71 -12.47 40.24 61.89
C ALA A 71 -13.74 39.39 61.81
N VAL A 72 -13.59 38.09 61.54
CA VAL A 72 -14.65 37.10 61.68
C VAL A 72 -14.09 35.94 62.48
N ILE A 73 -14.55 35.79 63.72
CA ILE A 73 -14.01 34.82 64.67
C ILE A 73 -15.11 33.82 65.04
N GLY A 74 -14.80 32.52 64.96
CA GLY A 74 -15.73 31.44 65.31
C GLY A 74 -16.91 31.34 64.34
N LEU A 75 -16.69 31.53 63.04
CA LEU A 75 -17.73 31.37 62.03
C LEU A 75 -18.08 29.89 61.87
N GLN A 76 -19.33 29.52 62.09
CA GLN A 76 -19.90 28.23 61.76
C GLN A 76 -20.94 28.41 60.64
N VAL A 77 -20.74 27.70 59.54
CA VAL A 77 -21.68 27.62 58.42
C VAL A 77 -22.25 26.21 58.37
N ASP A 78 -23.56 26.05 58.53
CA ASP A 78 -24.24 24.75 58.42
C ASP A 78 -25.19 24.80 57.21
N LEU A 79 -24.74 24.27 56.07
CA LEU A 79 -25.50 24.20 54.83
C LEU A 79 -26.26 22.88 54.75
N ARG A 80 -27.58 22.95 54.62
CA ARG A 80 -28.44 21.77 54.56
C ARG A 80 -29.34 21.78 53.35
N GLN A 81 -29.42 20.65 52.66
CA GLN A 81 -30.35 20.43 51.56
C GLN A 81 -31.45 19.48 52.00
N LYS A 82 -32.72 19.93 51.97
CA LYS A 82 -33.91 19.09 52.20
C LYS A 82 -34.85 19.24 51.00
N GLY A 83 -35.29 18.12 50.42
CA GLY A 83 -36.23 18.14 49.27
C GLY A 83 -35.69 18.83 48.01
N GLY A 84 -34.36 18.86 47.81
CA GLY A 84 -33.71 19.53 46.69
C GLY A 84 -33.39 21.01 46.90
N GLU A 85 -33.95 21.65 47.94
CA GLU A 85 -33.71 23.07 48.27
C GLU A 85 -32.72 23.21 49.44
N TRP A 86 -31.86 24.23 49.37
CA TRP A 86 -30.87 24.54 50.41
C TRP A 86 -31.43 25.54 51.44
N ASN A 87 -31.11 25.35 52.72
CA ASN A 87 -31.46 26.28 53.79
C ASN A 87 -30.96 27.72 53.53
N LEU A 88 -29.81 27.86 52.87
CA LEU A 88 -29.26 29.13 52.41
C LEU A 88 -30.15 29.82 51.37
N ALA A 89 -30.74 29.07 50.44
CA ALA A 89 -31.57 29.61 49.37
C ALA A 89 -32.90 30.18 49.89
N LYS A 90 -33.37 29.71 51.05
CA LYS A 90 -34.53 30.28 51.75
C LYS A 90 -34.21 31.53 52.56
N LEU A 91 -32.92 31.82 52.80
CA LEU A 91 -32.50 32.93 53.66
C LEU A 91 -32.61 34.28 52.95
N PHE A 92 -32.43 34.33 51.63
CA PHE A 92 -32.45 35.55 50.82
C PHE A 92 -33.52 35.48 49.69
N PRO A 93 -34.12 36.61 49.27
CA PRO A 93 -34.95 36.66 48.07
C PRO A 93 -34.10 36.47 46.78
N SER A 94 -34.68 35.86 45.74
CA SER A 94 -34.00 35.64 44.45
C SER A 94 -33.66 36.97 43.77
N SER A 95 -32.37 37.24 43.58
CA SER A 95 -31.89 38.42 42.84
C SER A 95 -32.16 38.27 41.33
N PRO A 96 -32.50 39.35 40.60
CA PRO A 96 -32.49 39.33 39.14
C PRO A 96 -31.06 39.09 38.62
N SER A 97 -30.96 38.34 37.52
CA SER A 97 -29.70 38.02 36.85
C SER A 97 -28.93 39.30 36.50
N PRO A 98 -27.62 39.40 36.84
CA PRO A 98 -26.82 40.53 36.43
C PRO A 98 -26.75 40.58 34.90
N LYS A 99 -26.99 41.76 34.32
CA LYS A 99 -26.72 42.01 32.89
C LYS A 99 -25.21 41.95 32.67
N GLU A 100 -24.78 41.18 31.69
CA GLU A 100 -23.40 41.16 31.22
C GLU A 100 -23.03 42.56 30.71
N GLU A 101 -22.12 43.22 31.43
CA GLU A 101 -21.42 44.39 30.90
C GLU A 101 -20.27 43.92 30.01
N THR A 102 -20.26 44.42 28.78
CA THR A 102 -19.23 44.19 27.77
C THR A 102 -17.85 44.65 28.26
N LEU A 103 -16.91 43.71 28.32
CA LEU A 103 -15.49 43.92 28.59
C LEU A 103 -14.89 44.93 27.60
N SER A 104 -14.55 46.12 28.10
CA SER A 104 -13.70 47.09 27.39
C SER A 104 -12.23 46.65 27.45
N ALA A 105 -11.43 47.16 26.51
CA ALA A 105 -10.01 46.83 26.37
C ALA A 105 -9.24 47.05 27.69
N PRO A 106 -8.26 46.18 28.00
CA PRO A 106 -7.58 46.20 29.29
C PRO A 106 -6.83 47.52 29.49
N LEU A 107 -7.15 48.23 30.57
CA LEU A 107 -6.33 49.34 31.04
C LEU A 107 -4.92 48.85 31.39
N GLU A 108 -3.90 49.66 31.12
CA GLU A 108 -2.50 49.39 31.53
C GLU A 108 -2.17 50.02 32.89
N GLU A 109 -2.85 51.11 33.25
CA GLU A 109 -2.64 51.87 34.49
C GLU A 109 -3.96 52.43 35.02
N ILE A 110 -4.13 52.50 36.34
CA ILE A 110 -5.23 53.22 36.99
C ILE A 110 -4.65 54.46 37.67
N SER A 111 -5.07 55.65 37.25
CA SER A 111 -4.62 56.91 37.85
C SER A 111 -5.61 57.38 38.93
N THR A 112 -5.10 57.87 40.05
CA THR A 112 -5.90 58.50 41.12
C THR A 112 -5.74 60.02 41.06
N PHE A 113 -6.82 60.76 41.34
CA PHE A 113 -6.81 62.23 41.27
C PHE A 113 -5.92 62.90 42.34
N VAL A 114 -5.67 62.20 43.46
CA VAL A 114 -4.81 62.66 44.56
C VAL A 114 -3.90 61.51 45.02
N PRO A 115 -2.72 61.80 45.63
CA PRO A 115 -1.92 60.76 46.27
C PRO A 115 -2.72 60.10 47.38
N VAL A 116 -2.90 58.78 47.28
CA VAL A 116 -3.62 57.98 48.27
C VAL A 116 -2.73 56.86 48.80
N SER A 117 -2.93 56.46 50.05
CA SER A 117 -2.47 55.17 50.59
C SER A 117 -3.64 54.34 51.09
N ALA A 118 -3.46 53.02 51.15
CA ALA A 118 -4.46 52.06 51.57
C ALA A 118 -3.89 51.16 52.67
N TYR A 119 -4.69 50.92 53.72
CA TYR A 119 -4.42 49.93 54.75
C TYR A 119 -5.64 49.02 54.89
N LEU A 120 -5.41 47.71 54.90
CA LEU A 120 -6.41 46.67 55.09
C LEU A 120 -5.85 45.60 56.01
N ASN A 121 -6.59 45.27 57.07
CA ASN A 121 -6.32 44.12 57.92
C ASN A 121 -7.57 43.24 58.01
N LEU A 122 -7.44 41.98 57.62
CA LEU A 122 -8.48 40.96 57.59
C LEU A 122 -8.04 39.78 58.46
N GLU A 123 -8.92 39.31 59.33
CA GLU A 123 -8.68 38.19 60.23
C GLU A 123 -9.92 37.27 60.21
N LEU A 124 -9.77 36.07 59.69
CA LEU A 124 -10.72 34.98 59.79
C LEU A 124 -10.11 33.93 60.72
N LYS A 125 -10.78 33.64 61.83
CA LYS A 125 -10.26 32.71 62.84
C LYS A 125 -11.31 31.69 63.23
N ASP A 126 -10.90 30.43 63.33
CA ASP A 126 -11.75 29.30 63.72
C ASP A 126 -13.02 29.23 62.86
N VAL A 127 -12.86 29.16 61.53
CA VAL A 127 -13.95 28.95 60.58
C VAL A 127 -14.26 27.46 60.45
N PHE A 128 -15.55 27.12 60.55
CA PHE A 128 -16.11 25.79 60.43
C PHE A 128 -17.20 25.80 59.36
N VAL A 129 -17.11 24.88 58.40
CA VAL A 129 -18.11 24.74 57.33
C VAL A 129 -18.58 23.30 57.33
N HIS A 130 -19.88 23.11 57.52
CA HIS A 130 -20.54 21.81 57.48
C HIS A 130 -21.59 21.83 56.37
N VAL A 131 -21.66 20.76 55.61
CA VAL A 131 -22.60 20.56 54.51
C VAL A 131 -23.29 19.23 54.73
N VAL A 132 -24.62 19.20 54.68
CA VAL A 132 -25.44 17.99 54.77
C VAL A 132 -26.47 18.02 53.65
N SER A 133 -26.44 17.07 52.73
CA SER A 133 -27.48 16.88 51.72
C SER A 133 -28.35 15.67 52.07
N GLU A 134 -29.66 15.88 52.17
CA GLU A 134 -30.66 14.83 52.41
C GLU A 134 -31.46 14.61 51.10
N SER A 135 -30.81 14.01 50.10
CA SER A 135 -31.36 13.81 48.74
C SER A 135 -31.54 12.32 48.38
N GLY A 136 -32.14 11.53 49.26
CA GLY A 136 -32.35 10.09 49.02
C GLY A 136 -31.03 9.34 48.86
N ASN A 137 -30.84 8.61 47.74
CA ASN A 137 -29.65 7.81 47.44
C ASN A 137 -28.33 8.61 47.23
N SER A 138 -28.37 9.94 47.35
CA SER A 138 -27.21 10.82 47.24
C SER A 138 -26.99 11.64 48.51
N SER A 139 -27.43 11.16 49.68
CA SER A 139 -27.14 11.84 50.93
C SER A 139 -25.65 11.83 51.25
N TYR A 140 -25.12 12.99 51.62
CA TYR A 140 -23.74 13.12 52.06
C TYR A 140 -23.59 14.21 53.12
N LYS A 141 -22.54 14.06 53.93
CA LYS A 141 -22.04 15.06 54.86
C LYS A 141 -20.62 15.41 54.45
N ALA A 142 -20.27 16.67 54.47
CA ALA A 142 -18.91 17.13 54.25
C ALA A 142 -18.62 18.28 55.20
N GLY A 143 -17.36 18.49 55.53
CA GLY A 143 -17.00 19.69 56.26
C GLY A 143 -15.51 19.92 56.42
N LEU A 144 -15.24 21.12 56.89
CA LEU A 144 -13.93 21.68 57.10
C LEU A 144 -13.93 22.42 58.43
N ASP A 145 -13.08 22.00 59.35
CA ASP A 145 -12.98 22.58 60.69
C ASP A 145 -11.64 23.28 60.91
N GLY A 146 -11.71 24.43 61.59
CA GLY A 146 -10.54 25.13 62.12
C GLY A 146 -9.74 25.91 61.07
N PHE A 147 -10.41 26.41 60.02
CA PHE A 147 -9.76 27.25 59.03
C PHE A 147 -9.49 28.66 59.56
N ASN A 148 -8.28 29.14 59.30
CA ASN A 148 -7.75 30.43 59.72
C ASN A 148 -7.12 31.14 58.52
N LEU A 149 -7.38 32.42 58.38
CA LEU A 149 -6.79 33.30 57.38
C LEU A 149 -6.53 34.66 58.01
N ALA A 150 -5.31 35.16 57.92
CA ALA A 150 -4.97 36.54 58.24
C ALA A 150 -4.40 37.21 56.99
N PHE A 151 -4.81 38.44 56.71
CA PHE A 151 -4.31 39.23 55.60
C PHE A 151 -4.13 40.68 56.01
N GLU A 152 -2.90 41.16 55.98
CA GLU A 152 -2.52 42.55 56.22
C GLU A 152 -1.92 43.12 54.94
N LEU A 153 -2.34 44.32 54.55
CA LEU A 153 -1.83 45.09 53.43
C LEU A 153 -1.72 46.55 53.86
N ASP A 154 -0.54 47.15 53.76
CA ASP A 154 -0.32 48.60 53.84
C ASP A 154 0.45 49.05 52.60
N THR A 155 0.07 50.18 52.03
CA THR A 155 0.70 50.73 50.83
C THR A 155 1.43 52.03 51.13
N VAL A 156 2.47 52.33 50.37
CA VAL A 156 3.01 53.70 50.29
C VAL A 156 1.97 54.63 49.63
N ARG A 157 2.19 55.95 49.69
CA ARG A 157 1.35 56.90 48.94
C ARG A 157 1.63 56.79 47.45
N PHE A 158 0.59 56.59 46.64
CA PHE A 158 0.69 56.48 45.19
C PHE A 158 -0.34 57.36 44.47
N ARG A 159 -0.03 57.73 43.22
CA ARG A 159 -0.96 58.41 42.29
C ARG A 159 -1.38 57.54 41.12
N LYS A 160 -0.69 56.42 40.92
CA LYS A 160 -0.89 55.50 39.81
C LYS A 160 -0.74 54.07 40.31
N ILE A 161 -1.65 53.20 39.88
CA ILE A 161 -1.59 51.77 40.10
C ILE A 161 -1.18 51.14 38.77
N PRO A 162 0.07 50.64 38.63
CA PRO A 162 0.47 49.91 37.45
C PRO A 162 -0.17 48.52 37.45
N LEU A 163 -0.65 48.04 36.31
CA LEU A 163 -1.25 46.70 36.16
C LEU A 163 -0.21 45.63 35.76
N ASN A 164 1.03 45.82 36.21
CA ASN A 164 2.17 44.90 36.01
C ASN A 164 2.95 44.70 37.33
N VAL A 165 4.08 43.97 37.30
CA VAL A 165 4.87 43.60 38.49
C VAL A 165 5.34 44.81 39.32
N ARG A 166 5.38 46.02 38.75
CA ARG A 166 5.70 47.25 39.49
C ARG A 166 4.67 47.58 40.58
N ILE A 167 3.49 46.95 40.56
CA ILE A 167 2.49 47.09 41.63
C ILE A 167 3.05 46.72 43.01
N LEU A 168 4.04 45.83 43.06
CA LEU A 168 4.72 45.41 44.29
C LEU A 168 5.46 46.56 44.98
N GLN A 169 5.91 47.57 44.22
CA GLN A 169 6.56 48.77 44.77
C GLN A 169 5.59 49.65 45.56
N LEU A 170 4.28 49.50 45.33
CA LEU A 170 3.27 50.23 46.09
C LEU A 170 3.04 49.62 47.47
N ILE A 171 3.45 48.37 47.69
CA ILE A 171 3.17 47.60 48.89
C ILE A 171 4.29 47.82 49.92
N ASP A 172 3.95 48.45 51.03
CA ASP A 172 4.86 48.67 52.17
C ASP A 172 4.87 47.45 53.10
N VAL A 173 3.68 46.95 53.47
CA VAL A 173 3.50 45.73 54.27
C VAL A 173 2.54 44.80 53.53
N ILE A 174 2.91 43.52 53.42
CA ILE A 174 1.97 42.45 53.05
C ILE A 174 2.24 41.24 53.95
N ARG A 175 1.17 40.73 54.58
CA ARG A 175 1.20 39.49 55.37
C ARG A 175 -0.09 38.73 55.15
N PHE A 176 -0.05 37.75 54.27
CA PHE A 176 -1.09 36.75 54.12
C PHE A 176 -0.65 35.47 54.83
N LYS A 177 -1.51 34.91 55.68
CA LYS A 177 -1.28 33.65 56.39
C LYS A 177 -2.56 32.84 56.39
N MET A 178 -2.59 31.75 55.65
CA MET A 178 -3.65 30.74 55.67
C MET A 178 -3.14 29.53 56.44
N ASN A 179 -3.80 29.20 57.56
CA ASN A 179 -3.45 28.12 58.50
C ASN A 179 -1.93 27.95 58.77
N PRO A 180 -1.22 29.00 59.21
CA PRO A 180 0.24 28.95 59.35
C PRO A 180 0.75 27.97 60.40
N GLU A 181 -0.05 27.66 61.43
CA GLU A 181 0.35 26.85 62.59
C GLU A 181 -0.36 25.48 62.72
N LYS A 182 -1.33 25.14 61.85
CA LYS A 182 -2.24 23.98 62.08
C LYS A 182 -2.73 23.28 60.80
N THR A 183 -3.05 21.99 60.95
CA THR A 183 -3.87 21.22 60.01
C THR A 183 -5.35 21.60 60.17
N VAL A 184 -6.09 21.73 59.06
CA VAL A 184 -7.55 21.77 59.09
C VAL A 184 -8.09 20.34 59.16
N ARG A 185 -9.21 20.09 59.83
CA ARG A 185 -9.87 18.78 59.72
C ARG A 185 -10.77 18.81 58.50
N ILE A 186 -10.60 17.84 57.60
CA ILE A 186 -11.50 17.65 56.47
C ILE A 186 -12.22 16.34 56.69
N TYR A 187 -13.54 16.37 56.59
CA TYR A 187 -14.35 15.16 56.67
C TYR A 187 -15.38 15.10 55.54
N PHE A 188 -15.69 13.88 55.12
CA PHE A 188 -16.70 13.56 54.13
C PHE A 188 -17.33 12.21 54.50
N GLU A 189 -18.63 12.05 54.32
CA GLU A 189 -19.35 10.80 54.58
C GLU A 189 -20.56 10.73 53.64
N ASP A 190 -20.69 9.66 52.87
CA ASP A 190 -21.90 9.29 52.13
C ASP A 190 -22.27 7.83 52.45
N ASP A 191 -23.35 7.32 51.85
CA ASP A 191 -23.85 5.95 52.08
C ASP A 191 -22.80 4.84 51.81
N SER A 192 -21.72 5.17 51.10
CA SER A 192 -20.71 4.24 50.60
C SER A 192 -19.27 4.58 50.98
N LYS A 193 -18.95 5.81 51.38
CA LYS A 193 -17.59 6.34 51.52
C LYS A 193 -17.50 7.26 52.72
N SER A 194 -16.40 7.20 53.46
CA SER A 194 -16.10 8.20 54.49
C SER A 194 -14.61 8.56 54.53
N LEU A 195 -14.33 9.80 54.93
CA LEU A 195 -13.02 10.41 55.10
C LEU A 195 -13.12 11.29 56.36
N ASP A 196 -12.15 11.20 57.25
CA ASP A 196 -12.06 12.10 58.41
C ASP A 196 -10.61 12.17 58.86
N GLN A 197 -9.97 13.33 58.65
CA GLN A 197 -8.54 13.47 58.91
C GLN A 197 -8.08 14.92 59.06
N PRO A 198 -6.94 15.12 59.75
CA PRO A 198 -6.19 16.36 59.63
C PRO A 198 -5.55 16.48 58.23
N PHE A 199 -5.55 17.69 57.68
CA PHE A 199 -5.01 18.05 56.37
C PHE A 199 -4.18 19.33 56.50
N ARG A 200 -2.94 19.32 56.02
CA ARG A 200 -2.09 20.53 55.99
C ARG A 200 -2.60 21.42 54.85
N LEU A 201 -2.90 22.68 55.16
CA LEU A 201 -3.34 23.68 54.19
C LEU A 201 -2.70 25.03 54.51
N GLY A 202 -1.37 25.04 54.52
CA GLY A 202 -0.57 26.22 54.81
C GLY A 202 -0.26 27.02 53.55
N LEU A 203 -0.54 28.32 53.57
CA LEU A 203 -0.02 29.27 52.58
C LEU A 203 0.32 30.59 53.24
N GLU A 204 1.55 31.06 53.05
CA GLU A 204 2.05 32.30 53.63
C GLU A 204 2.64 33.17 52.52
N LEU A 205 2.28 34.46 52.50
CA LEU A 205 2.93 35.48 51.66
C LEU A 205 3.29 36.64 52.57
N SER A 206 4.58 36.96 52.67
CA SER A 206 5.07 38.01 53.57
C SER A 206 6.14 38.86 52.89
N ARG A 207 6.17 40.15 53.19
CA ARG A 207 7.31 41.03 52.89
C ARG A 207 8.19 41.18 54.13
N ASP A 208 9.48 40.89 54.02
CA ASP A 208 10.44 41.03 55.12
C ASP A 208 11.01 42.46 55.23
N GLU A 209 11.69 42.76 56.33
CA GLU A 209 12.32 44.07 56.59
C GLU A 209 13.42 44.44 55.58
N LYS A 210 13.92 43.47 54.81
CA LYS A 210 14.95 43.66 53.77
C LYS A 210 14.33 43.94 52.40
N GLY A 211 13.00 43.95 52.28
CA GLY A 211 12.26 44.17 51.04
C GLY A 211 12.09 42.92 50.17
N MET A 212 12.26 41.72 50.72
CA MET A 212 11.98 40.46 50.03
C MET A 212 10.52 40.06 50.21
N ILE A 213 9.84 39.75 49.11
CA ILE A 213 8.48 39.17 49.14
C ILE A 213 8.62 37.65 49.04
N VAL A 214 8.20 36.90 50.06
CA VAL A 214 8.33 35.45 50.12
C VAL A 214 6.95 34.81 50.17
N SER A 215 6.71 33.85 49.30
CA SER A 215 5.54 32.96 49.29
C SER A 215 5.95 31.54 49.62
N LYS A 216 5.26 30.92 50.59
CA LYS A 216 5.46 29.53 51.01
C LYS A 216 4.14 28.79 51.01
N ALA A 217 4.14 27.53 50.61
CA ALA A 217 2.99 26.65 50.78
C ALA A 217 3.40 25.28 51.30
N ASP A 218 2.54 24.69 52.12
CA ASP A 218 2.60 23.29 52.57
C ASP A 218 1.17 22.72 52.57
N ILE A 219 0.86 21.97 51.51
CA ILE A 219 -0.48 21.47 51.23
C ILE A 219 -0.44 19.94 51.13
N GLY A 220 -1.27 19.25 51.90
CA GLY A 220 -1.45 17.80 51.79
C GLY A 220 -1.53 17.06 53.12
N SER A 221 -1.46 15.74 53.07
CA SER A 221 -1.48 14.86 54.25
C SER A 221 -0.56 13.67 54.03
N ASP A 222 0.14 13.23 55.07
CA ASP A 222 1.07 12.11 54.98
C ASP A 222 0.36 10.75 54.95
N SER A 223 -0.91 10.69 55.36
CA SER A 223 -1.69 9.46 55.42
C SER A 223 -3.17 9.78 55.34
N ILE A 224 -3.82 9.41 54.23
CA ILE A 224 -5.25 9.65 54.01
C ILE A 224 -6.07 8.38 54.25
N PRO A 225 -6.69 8.16 55.43
CA PRO A 225 -7.58 7.02 55.66
C PRO A 225 -8.93 7.23 54.96
N ILE A 226 -9.18 6.47 53.90
CA ILE A 226 -10.48 6.41 53.24
C ILE A 226 -11.21 5.14 53.68
N ARG A 227 -12.47 5.25 54.10
CA ARG A 227 -13.35 4.11 54.29
C ARG A 227 -14.30 3.99 53.12
N VAL A 228 -14.51 2.75 52.68
CA VAL A 228 -15.44 2.41 51.61
C VAL A 228 -16.27 1.23 52.05
N ARG A 229 -17.60 1.36 52.09
CA ARG A 229 -18.55 0.32 52.53
C ARG A 229 -18.12 -0.34 53.84
N ASN A 230 -17.79 0.48 54.85
CA ASN A 230 -17.26 0.06 56.16
C ASN A 230 -15.92 -0.69 56.15
N ARG A 231 -15.13 -0.63 55.06
CA ARG A 231 -13.75 -1.15 55.03
C ARG A 231 -12.75 0.00 54.96
N LEU A 232 -11.80 0.01 55.88
CA LEU A 232 -10.67 0.94 55.86
C LEU A 232 -9.71 0.55 54.74
N LEU A 233 -9.41 1.48 53.84
CA LEU A 233 -8.43 1.32 52.77
C LEU A 233 -7.02 1.65 53.28
N ALA A 234 -6.00 1.18 52.56
CA ALA A 234 -4.61 1.55 52.87
C ALA A 234 -4.46 3.08 52.77
N PRO A 235 -3.86 3.74 53.78
CA PRO A 235 -3.70 5.18 53.74
C PRO A 235 -2.78 5.60 52.59
N PHE A 236 -3.11 6.71 51.93
CA PHE A 236 -2.34 7.27 50.81
C PHE A 236 -1.90 8.69 51.14
N GLY A 237 -0.61 8.99 51.07
CA GLY A 237 -0.10 10.34 51.30
C GLY A 237 -0.04 11.19 50.03
N PHE A 238 -0.15 12.50 50.17
CA PHE A 238 0.12 13.48 49.12
C PHE A 238 0.65 14.75 49.77
N GLY A 239 1.66 15.39 49.17
CA GLY A 239 2.21 16.65 49.67
C GLY A 239 2.77 17.51 48.55
N LEU A 240 2.42 18.79 48.56
CA LEU A 240 3.02 19.84 47.75
C LEU A 240 3.61 20.89 48.69
N LYS A 241 4.91 21.13 48.56
CA LYS A 241 5.59 22.21 49.28
C LYS A 241 6.34 23.11 48.30
N TYR A 242 6.27 24.41 48.48
CA TYR A 242 7.15 25.34 47.77
C TYR A 242 7.54 26.53 48.63
N GLU A 243 8.70 27.12 48.30
CA GLU A 243 9.13 28.42 48.79
C GLU A 243 9.72 29.22 47.62
N ILE A 244 9.04 30.31 47.26
CA ILE A 244 9.45 31.24 46.20
C ILE A 244 9.57 32.65 46.79
N GLY A 245 10.62 33.37 46.43
CA GLY A 245 10.85 34.73 46.92
C GLY A 245 11.29 35.69 45.82
N TYR A 246 10.80 36.93 45.85
CA TYR A 246 11.22 38.01 44.98
C TYR A 246 12.15 38.98 45.73
N LEU A 247 13.37 39.12 45.23
CA LEU A 247 14.44 39.99 45.70
C LEU A 247 14.40 41.29 44.88
N GLU A 248 13.71 42.32 45.38
CA GLU A 248 13.49 43.57 44.64
C GLU A 248 14.79 44.28 44.22
N LYS A 249 15.79 44.33 45.12
CA LYS A 249 17.08 45.00 44.86
C LYS A 249 17.88 44.33 43.74
N GLU A 250 17.68 43.03 43.55
CA GLU A 250 18.38 42.23 42.55
C GLU A 250 17.50 41.98 41.29
N ASP A 251 16.25 42.47 41.28
CA ASP A 251 15.20 42.13 40.31
C ASP A 251 15.14 40.61 40.03
N LYS A 252 15.12 39.82 41.11
CA LYS A 252 15.33 38.36 41.04
C LYS A 252 14.22 37.57 41.73
N LEU A 253 13.54 36.70 40.99
CA LEU A 253 12.58 35.73 41.52
C LEU A 253 13.28 34.39 41.75
N LYS A 254 13.31 33.89 42.98
CA LYS A 254 14.01 32.66 43.36
C LYS A 254 13.05 31.63 43.94
N LEU A 255 12.91 30.49 43.28
CA LEU A 255 12.29 29.27 43.81
C LEU A 255 13.35 28.51 44.62
N LYS A 256 13.33 28.66 45.94
CA LYS A 256 14.30 27.99 46.83
C LYS A 256 14.05 26.48 46.91
N SER A 257 12.80 26.08 46.92
CA SER A 257 12.41 24.67 46.91
C SER A 257 11.02 24.50 46.34
N LEU A 258 10.84 23.43 45.59
CA LEU A 258 9.57 22.85 45.17
C LEU A 258 9.68 21.36 45.45
N GLU A 259 8.73 20.78 46.15
CA GLU A 259 8.69 19.37 46.47
C GLU A 259 7.27 18.83 46.25
N PHE A 260 7.18 17.78 45.44
CA PHE A 260 5.97 17.01 45.21
C PHE A 260 6.18 15.58 45.71
N LYS A 261 5.39 15.21 46.70
CA LYS A 261 5.42 13.90 47.37
C LYS A 261 4.11 13.16 47.15
N VAL A 262 4.23 11.87 46.88
CA VAL A 262 3.11 10.93 46.87
C VAL A 262 3.49 9.76 47.77
N ASP A 263 2.68 9.54 48.79
CA ASP A 263 2.99 8.68 49.92
C ASP A 263 4.36 9.03 50.53
N ARG A 264 5.32 8.10 50.54
CA ARG A 264 6.68 8.33 51.05
C ARG A 264 7.66 8.81 49.97
N ASP A 265 7.26 8.83 48.71
CA ASP A 265 8.15 9.07 47.58
C ASP A 265 8.17 10.53 47.16
N VAL A 266 9.37 11.08 46.99
CA VAL A 266 9.58 12.38 46.36
C VAL A 266 9.55 12.19 44.84
N TRP A 267 8.36 12.37 44.27
CA TRP A 267 8.15 12.27 42.83
C TRP A 267 8.93 13.34 42.07
N LEU A 268 8.97 14.56 42.61
CA LEU A 268 9.71 15.67 42.02
C LEU A 268 10.21 16.62 43.13
N SER A 269 11.46 17.03 43.03
CA SER A 269 11.98 18.18 43.76
C SER A 269 12.78 19.07 42.84
N GLY A 270 12.52 20.37 42.87
CA GLY A 270 13.21 21.35 42.04
C GLY A 270 13.48 22.68 42.72
N GLU A 271 14.28 23.48 42.05
CA GLU A 271 14.66 24.84 42.44
C GLU A 271 14.96 25.65 41.18
N GLY A 272 14.96 26.97 41.30
CA GLY A 272 15.24 27.84 40.15
C GLY A 272 15.28 29.31 40.52
N GLU A 273 15.65 30.12 39.55
CA GLU A 273 15.64 31.57 39.65
C GLU A 273 15.41 32.23 38.28
N VAL A 274 14.82 33.42 38.31
CA VAL A 274 14.67 34.32 37.17
C VAL A 274 15.24 35.67 37.56
N VAL A 275 16.22 36.17 36.81
CA VAL A 275 16.87 37.47 37.03
C VAL A 275 16.42 38.46 35.96
N GLY A 276 16.16 39.70 36.33
CA GLY A 276 15.67 40.75 35.43
C GLY A 276 14.17 40.65 35.15
N VAL A 277 13.37 40.20 36.12
CA VAL A 277 11.92 39.91 35.95
C VAL A 277 11.15 41.11 35.39
N SER A 278 11.49 42.31 35.86
CA SER A 278 10.87 43.57 35.44
C SER A 278 11.34 44.08 34.06
N SER A 279 12.38 43.44 33.50
CA SER A 279 13.01 43.83 32.25
C SER A 279 12.45 43.07 31.03
N LYS A 280 12.84 43.50 29.82
CA LYS A 280 12.47 42.83 28.57
C LYS A 280 13.24 41.52 28.33
N GLU A 281 14.44 41.38 28.89
CA GLU A 281 15.29 40.19 28.73
C GLU A 281 15.49 39.51 30.09
N ARG A 282 15.01 38.29 30.25
CA ARG A 282 15.04 37.60 31.55
C ARG A 282 16.01 36.44 31.49
N ASN A 283 16.88 36.32 32.48
CA ASN A 283 17.70 35.12 32.63
C ASN A 283 16.96 34.11 33.49
N VAL A 284 16.71 32.91 32.96
CA VAL A 284 15.97 31.83 33.61
C VAL A 284 16.95 30.71 33.98
N GLN A 285 16.82 30.15 35.17
CA GLN A 285 17.45 28.93 35.61
C GLN A 285 16.43 28.08 36.38
N PHE A 286 16.30 26.82 36.02
CA PHE A 286 15.41 25.88 36.71
C PHE A 286 16.01 24.47 36.64
N ALA A 287 15.95 23.72 37.73
CA ALA A 287 16.46 22.37 37.79
C ALA A 287 15.56 21.46 38.62
N ILE A 288 15.21 20.30 38.07
CA ILE A 288 14.65 19.17 38.84
C ILE A 288 15.84 18.36 39.35
N ARG A 289 16.09 18.42 40.66
CA ARG A 289 17.26 17.79 41.31
C ARG A 289 17.03 16.33 41.73
N LYS A 290 15.80 15.99 42.12
CA LYS A 290 15.43 14.62 42.53
C LYS A 290 14.08 14.28 41.91
N SER A 291 13.96 13.04 41.43
CA SER A 291 12.69 12.48 40.95
C SER A 291 12.74 10.97 41.08
N SER A 292 11.75 10.41 41.77
CA SER A 292 11.51 8.98 41.88
C SER A 292 10.00 8.73 41.91
N ILE A 293 9.43 8.39 40.76
CA ILE A 293 7.99 8.21 40.58
C ILE A 293 7.72 6.71 40.51
N ARG A 294 7.31 6.12 41.63
CA ARG A 294 6.82 4.74 41.68
C ARG A 294 5.32 4.73 41.46
N LEU A 295 4.85 4.01 40.45
CA LEU A 295 3.43 4.02 40.08
C LEU A 295 2.59 3.02 40.86
N LYS A 296 3.21 2.00 41.45
CA LYS A 296 2.53 0.93 42.21
C LYS A 296 1.67 1.47 43.38
N PRO A 297 2.16 2.39 44.24
CA PRO A 297 1.32 2.96 45.31
C PRO A 297 0.09 3.68 44.79
N LEU A 298 0.22 4.43 43.68
CA LEU A 298 -0.93 5.09 43.04
C LEU A 298 -1.92 4.06 42.49
N SER A 299 -1.43 2.99 41.85
CA SER A 299 -2.30 1.91 41.37
C SER A 299 -3.10 1.25 42.48
N ASP A 300 -2.43 0.94 43.59
CA ASP A 300 -3.06 0.26 44.72
C ASP A 300 -4.14 1.16 45.32
N PHE A 301 -3.85 2.46 45.50
CA PHE A 301 -4.84 3.45 45.92
C PHE A 301 -6.03 3.55 44.96
N LEU A 302 -5.79 3.79 43.66
CA LEU A 302 -6.88 3.94 42.68
C LEU A 302 -7.75 2.68 42.58
N SER A 303 -7.16 1.49 42.73
CA SER A 303 -7.89 0.21 42.71
C SER A 303 -8.87 0.03 43.86
N THR A 304 -8.68 0.77 44.96
CA THR A 304 -9.52 0.70 46.16
C THR A 304 -10.73 1.63 46.11
N ILE A 305 -10.75 2.61 45.20
CA ILE A 305 -11.83 3.60 45.09
C ILE A 305 -12.95 3.07 44.16
N PRO A 306 -14.19 2.86 44.66
CA PRO A 306 -15.30 2.43 43.81
C PRO A 306 -15.70 3.51 42.81
N GLY A 307 -15.99 3.07 41.58
CA GLY A 307 -16.39 3.93 40.46
C GLY A 307 -15.24 4.34 39.54
N ILE A 308 -13.98 4.14 39.96
CA ILE A 308 -12.82 4.29 39.08
C ILE A 308 -12.64 2.97 38.30
N PRO A 309 -12.51 3.01 36.94
CA PRO A 309 -12.20 1.82 36.17
C PRO A 309 -10.93 1.14 36.69
N LYS A 310 -10.94 -0.20 36.79
CA LYS A 310 -9.76 -0.95 37.23
C LYS A 310 -8.57 -0.61 36.33
N MET A 311 -7.63 0.13 36.90
CA MET A 311 -6.36 0.50 36.28
C MET A 311 -5.24 -0.19 37.06
N LYS A 312 -4.30 -0.81 36.34
CA LYS A 312 -3.07 -1.36 36.93
C LYS A 312 -1.89 -0.53 36.46
N LEU A 313 -1.24 0.16 37.39
CA LEU A 313 0.00 0.89 37.16
C LEU A 313 1.14 0.23 37.94
N ASP A 314 2.29 0.07 37.31
CA ASP A 314 3.49 -0.47 37.94
C ASP A 314 4.75 0.14 37.32
N GLY A 315 5.89 -0.07 37.96
CA GLY A 315 7.19 0.41 37.51
C GLY A 315 7.59 1.79 38.07
N GLU A 316 8.75 2.25 37.60
CA GLU A 316 9.44 3.44 38.10
C GLU A 316 9.78 4.41 36.96
N LEU A 317 9.59 5.70 37.19
CA LEU A 317 9.96 6.79 36.28
C LEU A 317 10.86 7.79 37.02
N ARG A 318 11.90 8.27 36.34
CA ARG A 318 12.84 9.29 36.84
C ARG A 318 12.90 10.43 35.83
N LEU A 319 12.59 11.64 36.29
CA LEU A 319 12.64 12.88 35.50
C LEU A 319 13.84 13.76 35.85
N ALA A 320 14.80 13.26 36.64
CA ALA A 320 15.90 14.05 37.15
C ALA A 320 17.25 13.48 36.68
N PRO A 321 18.19 14.34 36.24
CA PRO A 321 18.05 15.79 36.13
C PRO A 321 17.33 16.27 34.84
N ILE A 322 16.42 17.24 34.98
CA ILE A 322 16.04 18.17 33.90
C ILE A 322 16.53 19.55 34.32
N THR A 323 17.27 20.24 33.46
CA THR A 323 17.71 21.61 33.70
C THR A 323 17.32 22.52 32.55
N ILE A 324 16.95 23.75 32.87
CA ILE A 324 16.63 24.83 31.94
C ILE A 324 17.49 26.02 32.36
N SER A 325 18.24 26.61 31.45
CA SER A 325 19.11 27.75 31.74
C SER A 325 19.32 28.65 30.53
N GLY A 326 19.38 29.97 30.69
CA GLY A 326 19.66 30.91 29.60
C GLY A 326 18.78 32.14 29.64
N LYS A 327 18.65 32.83 28.51
CA LYS A 327 17.69 33.94 28.36
C LYS A 327 16.31 33.38 28.02
N ASP A 328 15.23 34.06 28.36
CA ASP A 328 13.85 33.63 28.07
C ASP A 328 13.54 33.54 26.56
N ASP A 329 14.27 34.30 25.74
CA ASP A 329 14.25 34.19 24.27
C ASP A 329 15.17 33.09 23.70
N ARG A 330 16.07 32.51 24.53
CA ARG A 330 17.04 31.47 24.15
C ARG A 330 17.42 30.60 25.36
N LEU A 331 16.71 29.50 25.55
CA LEU A 331 16.85 28.58 26.67
C LEU A 331 17.61 27.31 26.28
N LYS A 332 18.66 26.97 27.05
CA LYS A 332 19.27 25.63 27.02
C LYS A 332 18.47 24.70 27.93
N VAL A 333 18.06 23.55 27.39
CA VAL A 333 17.34 22.48 28.11
C VAL A 333 18.15 21.19 28.04
N THR A 334 18.50 20.63 29.20
CA THR A 334 19.12 19.31 29.33
C THR A 334 18.13 18.38 30.01
N ALA A 335 17.94 17.17 29.47
CA ALA A 335 17.04 16.17 30.01
C ALA A 335 17.73 14.81 30.09
N ASP A 336 17.66 14.18 31.27
CA ASP A 336 18.02 12.78 31.53
C ASP A 336 16.80 12.09 32.16
N LEU A 337 16.02 11.43 31.31
CA LEU A 337 14.80 10.73 31.68
C LEU A 337 15.04 9.22 31.59
N SER A 338 14.56 8.49 32.59
CA SER A 338 14.55 7.04 32.53
C SER A 338 13.28 6.45 33.10
N ALA A 339 12.89 5.30 32.60
CA ALA A 339 11.83 4.49 33.19
C ALA A 339 12.20 3.02 33.16
N LYS A 340 11.73 2.28 34.16
CA LYS A 340 11.99 0.86 34.32
C LYS A 340 10.70 0.11 34.65
N ASP A 341 10.49 -0.98 33.92
CA ASP A 341 9.40 -1.93 34.15
C ASP A 341 8.00 -1.29 34.24
N LEU A 342 7.75 -0.22 33.47
CA LEU A 342 6.44 0.41 33.47
C LEU A 342 5.39 -0.53 32.91
N LEU A 343 4.30 -0.68 33.65
CA LEU A 343 3.11 -1.44 33.22
C LEU A 343 1.88 -0.55 33.39
N ILE A 344 1.15 -0.31 32.31
CA ILE A 344 -0.09 0.45 32.32
C ILE A 344 -1.19 -0.42 31.72
N SER A 345 -2.15 -0.81 32.55
CA SER A 345 -3.35 -1.54 32.13
C SER A 345 -4.58 -0.68 32.31
N ILE A 346 -5.24 -0.30 31.22
CA ILE A 346 -6.45 0.56 31.22
C ILE A 346 -7.45 -0.02 30.23
N GLY A 347 -8.68 -0.28 30.67
CA GLY A 347 -9.75 -0.76 29.79
C GLY A 347 -9.43 -2.10 29.10
N GLY A 348 -8.65 -2.96 29.75
CA GLY A 348 -8.24 -4.28 29.22
C GLY A 348 -7.05 -4.26 28.27
N LYS A 349 -6.49 -3.09 27.92
CA LYS A 349 -5.25 -2.98 27.13
C LYS A 349 -4.05 -2.89 28.05
N ASN A 350 -3.00 -3.66 27.75
CA ASN A 350 -1.74 -3.67 28.50
C ASN A 350 -0.64 -3.00 27.69
N HIS A 351 0.01 -2.02 28.29
CA HIS A 351 1.18 -1.32 27.77
C HIS A 351 2.35 -1.61 28.69
N ARG A 352 3.41 -2.24 28.16
CA ARG A 352 4.60 -2.59 28.92
C ARG A 352 5.81 -1.86 28.34
N ILE A 353 6.51 -1.09 29.17
CA ILE A 353 7.77 -0.42 28.83
C ILE A 353 8.84 -0.90 29.81
N PRO A 354 9.55 -2.01 29.51
CA PRO A 354 10.60 -2.52 30.39
C PRO A 354 11.74 -1.52 30.61
N GLU A 355 12.06 -0.74 29.58
CA GLU A 355 13.16 0.22 29.61
C GLU A 355 12.81 1.44 28.75
N LEU A 356 13.02 2.62 29.31
CA LEU A 356 13.02 3.92 28.63
C LEU A 356 14.27 4.66 29.11
N LYS A 357 15.03 5.23 28.19
CA LYS A 357 16.14 6.14 28.48
C LYS A 357 16.20 7.24 27.42
N LEU A 358 16.23 8.49 27.87
CA LEU A 358 16.33 9.67 27.02
C LEU A 358 17.34 10.63 27.64
N ILE A 359 18.47 10.82 26.97
CA ILE A 359 19.47 11.82 27.30
C ILE A 359 19.57 12.79 26.13
N ALA A 360 19.18 14.04 26.34
CA ALA A 360 19.17 15.06 25.30
C ALA A 360 19.56 16.43 25.84
N ASP A 361 20.26 17.20 25.00
CA ASP A 361 20.58 18.61 25.20
C ASP A 361 19.97 19.41 24.04
N SER A 362 19.33 20.55 24.31
CA SER A 362 18.74 21.39 23.27
C SER A 362 18.83 22.87 23.61
N ILE A 363 18.81 23.72 22.59
CA ILE A 363 18.65 25.17 22.72
C ILE A 363 17.38 25.57 21.98
N LEU A 364 16.50 26.26 22.68
CA LEU A 364 15.15 26.60 22.24
C LEU A 364 14.90 28.12 22.25
N HIS A 365 14.14 28.62 21.30
CA HIS A 365 13.63 29.98 21.22
C HIS A 365 12.10 30.00 21.42
N PRO A 366 11.60 29.89 22.67
CA PRO A 366 10.18 29.71 22.93
C PRO A 366 9.33 30.94 22.56
N LEU A 367 9.95 32.12 22.46
CA LEU A 367 9.29 33.40 22.13
C LEU A 367 9.43 33.77 20.64
N THR A 368 9.84 32.85 19.77
CA THR A 368 10.01 33.15 18.34
C THR A 368 8.68 33.34 17.62
N GLU A 369 8.58 34.39 16.80
CA GLU A 369 7.45 34.63 15.88
C GLU A 369 7.76 34.11 14.45
N GLU A 370 8.92 33.49 14.23
CA GLU A 370 9.30 32.98 12.91
C GLU A 370 8.36 31.85 12.45
N ALA A 371 7.79 31.98 11.26
CA ALA A 371 7.00 30.92 10.65
C ALA A 371 7.88 29.75 10.14
N PRO A 372 7.41 28.49 10.20
CA PRO A 372 8.10 27.34 9.65
C PRO A 372 8.43 27.49 8.16
N ASN A 373 9.66 27.15 7.78
CA ASN A 373 10.10 27.11 6.39
C ASN A 373 11.03 25.92 6.11
N VAL A 374 11.48 25.80 4.87
CA VAL A 374 12.18 24.60 4.37
C VAL A 374 13.53 24.35 5.06
N TYR A 375 14.19 25.41 5.50
CA TYR A 375 15.47 25.32 6.22
C TYR A 375 15.27 25.24 7.73
N LYS A 376 14.15 25.75 8.23
CA LYS A 376 13.77 25.86 9.64
C LYS A 376 12.34 25.32 9.85
N PRO A 377 12.13 24.00 9.76
CA PRO A 377 10.79 23.43 9.91
C PRO A 377 10.27 23.51 11.36
N ILE A 378 11.19 23.62 12.33
CA ILE A 378 10.90 23.79 13.75
C ILE A 378 11.59 25.10 14.19
N PRO A 379 10.94 26.28 14.03
CA PRO A 379 11.55 27.58 14.30
C PRO A 379 12.08 27.75 15.73
N LEU A 380 11.38 27.15 16.69
CA LEU A 380 11.75 27.18 18.11
C LEU A 380 13.03 26.40 18.44
N LEU A 381 13.53 25.54 17.55
CA LEU A 381 14.69 24.68 17.83
C LEU A 381 15.95 25.28 17.19
N GLU A 382 16.94 25.68 18.00
CA GLU A 382 18.26 26.10 17.53
C GLU A 382 19.20 24.91 17.36
N ASN A 383 19.31 24.06 18.38
CA ASN A 383 20.04 22.80 18.30
C ASN A 383 19.42 21.72 19.20
N LEU A 384 19.67 20.46 18.85
CA LEU A 384 19.34 19.27 19.62
C LEU A 384 20.50 18.28 19.50
N GLU A 385 21.10 17.90 20.60
CA GLU A 385 22.00 16.76 20.73
C GLU A 385 21.25 15.64 21.46
N LEU A 386 20.85 14.61 20.72
CA LEU A 386 20.23 13.40 21.24
C LEU A 386 21.34 12.38 21.54
N LYS A 387 21.85 12.37 22.76
CA LYS A 387 22.94 11.49 23.20
C LYS A 387 22.51 10.04 23.27
N GLU A 388 21.30 9.81 23.77
CA GLU A 388 20.74 8.47 23.89
C GLU A 388 19.22 8.55 23.89
N PHE A 389 18.58 7.79 23.00
CA PHE A 389 17.18 7.45 23.10
C PHE A 389 17.05 5.93 22.96
N LEU A 390 16.45 5.28 23.94
CA LEU A 390 16.15 3.86 23.93
C LEU A 390 14.77 3.69 24.56
N VAL A 391 13.87 3.00 23.86
CA VAL A 391 12.60 2.57 24.43
C VAL A 391 12.29 1.14 23.98
N ILE A 392 11.96 0.30 24.95
CA ILE A 392 11.41 -1.03 24.70
C ILE A 392 9.92 -0.95 25.01
N TYR A 393 9.05 -1.03 24.00
CA TYR A 393 7.61 -0.97 24.15
C TYR A 393 6.98 -2.25 23.64
N ASN A 394 6.31 -3.01 24.51
CA ASN A 394 5.70 -4.31 24.18
C ASN A 394 6.63 -5.28 23.42
N GLY A 395 7.95 -5.22 23.71
CA GLY A 395 8.98 -6.04 23.04
C GLY A 395 9.63 -5.40 21.81
N ILE A 396 9.07 -4.31 21.28
CA ILE A 396 9.64 -3.51 20.19
C ILE A 396 10.72 -2.61 20.77
N ARG A 397 11.93 -2.67 20.22
CA ARG A 397 13.04 -1.81 20.63
C ARG A 397 13.22 -0.68 19.61
N LEU A 398 13.07 0.56 20.07
CA LEU A 398 13.39 1.77 19.32
C LEU A 398 14.65 2.40 19.93
N ALA A 399 15.60 2.78 19.10
CA ALA A 399 16.80 3.50 19.52
C ALA A 399 17.10 4.65 18.57
N ALA A 400 17.57 5.78 19.09
CA ALA A 400 18.01 6.91 18.28
C ALA A 400 19.14 7.69 18.95
N THR A 401 20.04 8.24 18.14
CA THR A 401 21.12 9.13 18.56
C THR A 401 21.42 10.13 17.46
N GLY A 402 21.96 11.29 17.78
CA GLY A 402 22.45 12.23 16.77
C GLY A 402 22.27 13.69 17.14
N ASN A 403 22.49 14.55 16.16
CA ASN A 403 22.55 16.00 16.32
C ASN A 403 21.74 16.72 15.24
N VAL A 404 21.05 17.78 15.64
CA VAL A 404 20.35 18.70 14.75
C VAL A 404 20.82 20.10 15.10
N VAL A 405 21.28 20.84 14.09
CA VAL A 405 21.61 22.26 14.18
C VAL A 405 20.79 22.98 13.13
N ARG A 406 19.98 23.93 13.58
CA ARG A 406 19.02 24.68 12.77
C ARG A 406 19.68 25.26 11.51
N GLY A 407 19.13 24.89 10.35
CA GLY A 407 19.54 25.40 9.05
C GLY A 407 20.89 24.91 8.52
N SER A 408 21.69 24.17 9.30
CA SER A 408 23.06 23.80 8.93
C SER A 408 23.35 22.30 8.98
N GLN A 409 22.76 21.55 9.90
CA GLN A 409 23.08 20.14 10.07
C GLN A 409 21.89 19.34 10.63
N VAL A 410 21.68 18.16 10.05
CA VAL A 410 20.86 17.07 10.59
C VAL A 410 21.74 15.83 10.45
N ASP A 411 21.96 15.11 11.54
CA ASP A 411 22.69 13.84 11.59
C ASP A 411 22.01 12.96 12.62
N LEU A 412 21.21 11.98 12.20
CA LEU A 412 20.38 11.16 13.08
C LEU A 412 20.51 9.69 12.69
N ASP A 413 20.89 8.87 13.65
CA ASP A 413 20.81 7.41 13.58
C ASP A 413 19.52 6.96 14.28
N PHE A 414 18.75 6.11 13.61
CA PHE A 414 17.50 5.56 14.09
C PHE A 414 17.45 4.06 13.84
N ALA A 415 17.03 3.29 14.84
CA ALA A 415 16.89 1.84 14.74
C ALA A 415 15.58 1.36 15.35
N VAL A 416 14.93 0.41 14.68
CA VAL A 416 13.78 -0.34 15.16
C VAL A 416 14.12 -1.82 15.11
N GLN A 417 13.80 -2.56 16.16
CA GLN A 417 13.95 -4.01 16.21
C GLN A 417 12.71 -4.65 16.80
N ASN A 418 12.43 -5.88 16.37
CA ASN A 418 11.32 -6.70 16.88
C ASN A 418 9.92 -6.11 16.65
N LEU A 419 9.72 -5.29 15.62
CA LEU A 419 8.38 -4.79 15.28
C LEU A 419 7.59 -5.90 14.59
N ASN A 420 6.61 -6.47 15.28
CA ASN A 420 5.74 -7.49 14.72
C ASN A 420 4.63 -6.86 13.87
N LEU A 421 4.62 -7.17 12.57
CA LEU A 421 3.64 -6.59 11.64
C LEU A 421 2.19 -7.03 11.95
N ALA A 422 2.00 -8.22 12.52
CA ALA A 422 0.67 -8.76 12.80
C ALA A 422 -0.10 -7.96 13.86
N ASP A 423 0.61 -7.23 14.72
CA ASP A 423 0.02 -6.38 15.76
C ASP A 423 -0.63 -5.10 15.18
N TYR A 424 -0.21 -4.70 13.97
CA TYR A 424 -0.67 -3.49 13.28
C TYR A 424 -1.53 -3.79 12.06
N MET A 425 -1.25 -4.90 11.37
CA MET A 425 -1.96 -5.32 10.17
C MET A 425 -2.32 -6.80 10.25
N LYS A 426 -3.60 -7.12 10.44
CA LYS A 426 -4.11 -8.50 10.56
C LYS A 426 -3.75 -9.43 9.39
N THR A 427 -3.46 -8.86 8.22
CA THR A 427 -3.15 -9.61 7.01
C THR A 427 -1.68 -9.94 6.85
N LEU A 428 -0.78 -9.19 7.48
CA LEU A 428 0.68 -9.37 7.33
C LEU A 428 1.25 -10.05 8.57
N ASP A 429 2.13 -11.02 8.38
CA ASP A 429 3.02 -11.49 9.45
C ASP A 429 4.46 -11.10 9.13
N GLY A 430 5.29 -11.06 10.16
CA GLY A 430 6.73 -10.88 10.04
C GLY A 430 7.27 -9.95 11.11
N ILE A 431 8.57 -10.08 11.37
CA ILE A 431 9.30 -9.21 12.31
C ILE A 431 10.15 -8.24 11.51
N LEU A 432 9.88 -6.96 11.66
CA LEU A 432 10.61 -5.87 11.03
C LEU A 432 11.77 -5.39 11.91
N GLY A 433 12.95 -5.34 11.31
CA GLY A 433 14.12 -4.62 11.78
C GLY A 433 14.47 -3.50 10.79
N LEU A 434 14.78 -2.32 11.30
CA LEU A 434 15.11 -1.13 10.52
C LEU A 434 16.34 -0.47 11.15
N ARG A 435 17.28 -0.05 10.31
CA ARG A 435 18.34 0.89 10.69
C ARG A 435 18.40 1.97 9.64
N MET A 436 18.41 3.23 10.06
CA MET A 436 18.43 4.39 9.18
C MET A 436 19.43 5.41 9.72
N LYS A 437 20.23 5.97 8.82
CA LYS A 437 21.06 7.14 9.06
C LYS A 437 20.57 8.28 8.18
N ILE A 438 20.29 9.42 8.78
CA ILE A 438 19.73 10.61 8.13
C ILE A 438 20.74 11.75 8.30
N GLU A 439 21.32 12.26 7.20
CA GLU A 439 22.38 13.27 7.22
C GLU A 439 22.09 14.42 6.25
N GLY A 440 22.51 15.65 6.55
CA GLY A 440 22.46 16.78 5.62
C GLY A 440 21.86 18.03 6.24
N ILE A 441 20.95 18.70 5.51
CA ILE A 441 20.20 19.87 5.98
C ILE A 441 18.71 19.63 5.78
N PHE A 442 17.84 20.32 6.52
CA PHE A 442 16.39 20.15 6.39
C PHE A 442 15.88 20.25 4.94
N HIS A 443 16.43 21.17 4.13
CA HIS A 443 16.06 21.26 2.71
C HIS A 443 16.43 20.02 1.87
N SER A 444 17.46 19.27 2.27
CA SER A 444 18.01 18.14 1.54
C SER A 444 18.63 17.11 2.51
N LEU A 445 17.88 16.05 2.80
CA LEU A 445 18.28 14.97 3.71
C LEU A 445 18.73 13.75 2.90
N ASN A 446 19.95 13.29 3.13
CA ASN A 446 20.42 11.99 2.69
C ASN A 446 19.92 10.94 3.68
N VAL A 447 19.35 9.84 3.19
CA VAL A 447 18.80 8.76 3.99
C VAL A 447 19.44 7.45 3.52
N ASN A 448 20.22 6.83 4.41
CA ASN A 448 20.82 5.51 4.24
C ASN A 448 20.07 4.53 5.15
N GLY A 449 19.30 3.61 4.58
CA GLY A 449 18.44 2.69 5.31
C GLY A 449 18.73 1.23 4.97
N MET A 450 18.62 0.37 5.98
CA MET A 450 18.57 -1.08 5.85
C MET A 450 17.32 -1.60 6.55
N VAL A 451 16.47 -2.30 5.82
CA VAL A 451 15.27 -2.96 6.35
C VAL A 451 15.44 -4.47 6.22
N GLN A 452 15.13 -5.18 7.29
CA GLN A 452 15.12 -6.63 7.33
C GLN A 452 13.74 -7.07 7.81
N LEU A 453 13.09 -7.93 7.04
CA LEU A 453 11.82 -8.55 7.39
C LEU A 453 12.04 -10.05 7.52
N ALA A 454 11.99 -10.54 8.75
CA ALA A 454 12.09 -11.96 9.05
C ALA A 454 10.70 -12.60 9.04
N GLY A 455 10.56 -13.71 8.31
CA GLY A 455 9.32 -14.48 8.28
C GLY A 455 8.13 -13.74 7.69
N PHE A 456 8.36 -12.83 6.73
CA PHE A 456 7.30 -12.04 6.11
C PHE A 456 6.28 -12.93 5.43
N ARG A 457 5.00 -12.73 5.73
CA ARG A 457 3.90 -13.42 5.06
C ARG A 457 2.83 -12.44 4.62
N PHE A 458 2.33 -12.63 3.41
CA PHE A 458 1.25 -11.83 2.86
C PHE A 458 0.17 -12.72 2.20
N PRO A 459 -1.10 -12.31 2.22
CA PRO A 459 -2.17 -13.02 1.54
C PRO A 459 -2.33 -12.50 0.11
N MET A 460 -2.68 -13.40 -0.82
CA MET A 460 -3.12 -13.02 -2.16
C MET A 460 -4.09 -14.07 -2.70
N GLY A 461 -5.26 -13.64 -3.16
CA GLY A 461 -6.33 -14.54 -3.58
C GLY A 461 -6.75 -15.48 -2.44
N ARG A 462 -6.80 -16.79 -2.71
CA ARG A 462 -7.21 -17.84 -1.75
C ARG A 462 -6.07 -18.39 -0.88
N GLY A 463 -4.86 -17.80 -0.92
CA GLY A 463 -3.69 -18.34 -0.21
C GLY A 463 -2.87 -17.29 0.53
N LYS A 464 -2.02 -17.77 1.45
CA LYS A 464 -0.97 -16.99 2.11
C LYS A 464 0.40 -17.45 1.60
N SER A 465 1.37 -16.54 1.56
CA SER A 465 2.74 -16.88 1.20
C SER A 465 3.37 -17.75 2.28
N SER A 466 4.41 -18.49 1.91
CA SER A 466 5.35 -19.04 2.91
C SER A 466 6.11 -17.89 3.58
N PRO A 467 6.72 -18.11 4.76
CA PRO A 467 7.58 -17.09 5.36
C PRO A 467 8.76 -16.77 4.45
N ILE A 468 8.87 -15.50 4.05
CA ILE A 468 9.88 -14.98 3.13
C ILE A 468 10.80 -14.02 3.88
N PRO A 469 12.13 -14.22 3.87
CA PRO A 469 13.05 -13.18 4.31
C PRO A 469 13.16 -12.10 3.22
N ILE A 470 13.03 -10.83 3.61
CA ILE A 470 13.24 -9.68 2.71
C ILE A 470 14.30 -8.78 3.31
N ASN A 471 15.31 -8.44 2.50
CA ASN A 471 16.27 -7.40 2.80
C ASN A 471 16.08 -6.26 1.82
N LEU A 472 16.04 -5.03 2.31
CA LEU A 472 15.94 -3.81 1.52
C LEU A 472 17.04 -2.85 1.95
N ASP A 473 17.96 -2.55 1.04
CA ASP A 473 18.96 -1.52 1.20
C ASP A 473 18.55 -0.28 0.40
N LEU A 474 18.63 0.89 1.02
CA LEU A 474 18.14 2.15 0.48
C LEU A 474 19.18 3.26 0.69
N LYS A 475 19.58 3.92 -0.39
CA LYS A 475 20.42 5.13 -0.38
C LYS A 475 19.73 6.20 -1.19
N THR A 476 19.27 7.25 -0.52
CA THR A 476 18.45 8.28 -1.15
C THR A 476 18.78 9.67 -0.65
N ARG A 477 18.37 10.68 -1.44
CA ARG A 477 18.35 12.08 -1.02
C ARG A 477 16.96 12.66 -1.22
N ILE A 478 16.34 13.09 -0.14
CA ILE A 478 15.00 13.69 -0.12
C ILE A 478 15.16 15.20 -0.07
N GLN A 479 14.61 15.90 -1.08
CA GLN A 479 14.55 17.36 -1.13
C GLN A 479 13.16 17.85 -0.74
N PHE A 480 13.10 18.86 0.11
CA PHE A 480 11.87 19.41 0.64
C PHE A 480 11.54 20.79 0.03
N GLY A 481 10.24 21.05 -0.18
CA GLY A 481 9.63 22.31 -0.57
C GLY A 481 8.73 22.90 0.51
N LYS A 482 7.94 23.93 0.16
CA LYS A 482 7.28 24.82 1.14
C LYS A 482 6.08 24.19 1.87
N PRO A 483 5.94 24.38 3.20
CA PRO A 483 6.97 24.86 4.12
C PRO A 483 7.98 23.77 4.49
N PHE A 484 7.62 22.49 4.45
CA PHE A 484 8.52 21.32 4.61
C PHE A 484 7.85 20.06 4.06
N VAL A 485 7.67 19.98 2.74
CA VAL A 485 6.98 18.86 2.06
C VAL A 485 7.95 18.17 1.10
N PRO A 486 8.04 16.82 1.06
CA PRO A 486 8.90 16.14 0.11
C PRO A 486 8.51 16.47 -1.35
N ASN A 487 9.47 17.02 -2.11
CA ASN A 487 9.27 17.40 -3.50
C ASN A 487 9.92 16.42 -4.49
N LEU A 488 11.16 16.04 -4.19
CA LEU A 488 11.99 15.16 -5.02
C LEU A 488 12.70 14.16 -4.12
N VAL A 489 12.64 12.88 -4.49
CA VAL A 489 13.46 11.82 -3.89
C VAL A 489 14.42 11.33 -4.97
N ARG A 490 15.72 11.60 -4.80
CA ARG A 490 16.76 10.99 -5.63
C ARG A 490 17.12 9.63 -5.04
N LEU A 491 16.98 8.59 -5.85
CA LEU A 491 17.33 7.23 -5.50
C LEU A 491 18.74 6.95 -6.02
N ASP A 492 19.76 7.05 -5.16
CA ASP A 492 21.14 6.69 -5.55
C ASP A 492 21.23 5.17 -5.72
N SER A 493 20.61 4.42 -4.80
CA SER A 493 20.36 3.00 -4.95
C SER A 493 19.18 2.54 -4.09
N ILE A 494 18.38 1.64 -4.64
CA ILE A 494 17.44 0.80 -3.89
C ILE A 494 17.71 -0.64 -4.30
N SER A 495 17.87 -1.55 -3.34
CA SER A 495 18.12 -2.97 -3.59
C SER A 495 17.25 -3.80 -2.67
N LEU A 496 16.29 -4.51 -3.26
CA LEU A 496 15.46 -5.49 -2.57
C LEU A 496 15.94 -6.89 -2.96
N SER A 497 16.22 -7.73 -1.97
CA SER A 497 16.59 -9.12 -2.18
C SER A 497 15.79 -10.04 -1.28
N THR A 498 15.53 -11.24 -1.79
CA THR A 498 14.87 -12.30 -1.04
C THR A 498 15.45 -13.66 -1.38
N LYS A 499 15.23 -14.62 -0.49
CA LYS A 499 15.79 -15.97 -0.52
C LYS A 499 14.67 -17.01 -0.52
N GLY A 500 14.91 -18.14 -1.20
CA GLY A 500 14.04 -19.30 -1.13
C GLY A 500 14.19 -20.08 0.18
N ALA A 501 13.46 -21.19 0.32
CA ALA A 501 13.50 -22.05 1.51
C ALA A 501 14.90 -22.58 1.85
N GLU A 502 15.77 -22.76 0.86
CA GLU A 502 17.16 -23.21 1.02
C GLU A 502 18.15 -22.09 1.41
N GLY A 503 17.66 -20.85 1.63
CA GLY A 503 18.51 -19.71 2.02
C GLY A 503 19.35 -19.10 0.89
N ARG A 504 19.15 -19.53 -0.36
CA ARG A 504 19.78 -18.95 -1.57
C ARG A 504 18.88 -17.90 -2.21
N GLU A 505 19.48 -16.91 -2.88
CA GLU A 505 18.75 -15.85 -3.58
C GLU A 505 17.70 -16.41 -4.55
N SER A 506 16.49 -15.85 -4.49
CA SER A 506 15.36 -16.19 -5.35
C SER A 506 14.88 -15.01 -6.20
N LEU A 507 15.02 -13.78 -5.70
CA LEU A 507 14.70 -12.54 -6.40
C LEU A 507 15.61 -11.41 -5.91
N MET A 508 16.13 -10.63 -6.85
CA MET A 508 16.84 -9.38 -6.61
C MET A 508 16.26 -8.30 -7.52
N ILE A 509 15.86 -7.17 -6.93
CA ILE A 509 15.41 -5.97 -7.63
C ILE A 509 16.32 -4.84 -7.20
N SER A 510 17.04 -4.22 -8.14
CA SER A 510 17.85 -3.03 -7.85
C SER A 510 17.53 -1.90 -8.81
N SER A 511 17.48 -0.67 -8.30
CA SER A 511 17.17 0.50 -9.12
C SER A 511 17.87 1.77 -8.63
N ALA A 512 18.01 2.74 -9.53
CA ALA A 512 18.46 4.10 -9.27
C ALA A 512 17.64 5.07 -10.13
N GLY A 513 17.49 6.32 -9.69
CA GLY A 513 16.64 7.28 -10.38
C GLY A 513 16.15 8.45 -9.53
N SER A 514 14.97 8.97 -9.85
CA SER A 514 14.35 10.12 -9.21
C SER A 514 12.82 10.00 -9.18
N LEU A 515 12.21 10.35 -8.05
CA LEU A 515 10.77 10.41 -7.84
C LEU A 515 10.37 11.87 -7.58
N TYR A 516 9.50 12.42 -8.41
CA TYR A 516 8.93 13.76 -8.26
C TYR A 516 7.51 13.64 -7.69
N LEU A 517 7.24 14.37 -6.61
CA LEU A 517 6.03 14.24 -5.80
C LEU A 517 5.09 15.47 -5.91
N THR A 518 5.55 16.55 -6.54
CA THR A 518 4.77 17.79 -6.72
C THR A 518 4.06 17.81 -8.08
N LYS A 519 2.77 18.16 -8.11
CA LYS A 519 1.90 18.26 -9.31
C LYS A 519 1.63 16.91 -10.02
N GLY A 520 1.50 15.85 -9.24
CA GLY A 520 1.34 14.47 -9.71
C GLY A 520 2.54 13.61 -9.30
N PHE A 521 2.53 12.34 -9.71
CA PHE A 521 3.62 11.42 -9.45
C PHE A 521 4.41 11.19 -10.73
N ARG A 522 5.71 11.46 -10.72
CA ARG A 522 6.61 11.10 -11.83
C ARG A 522 7.80 10.32 -11.29
N MET A 523 8.12 9.20 -11.93
CA MET A 523 9.23 8.34 -11.60
C MET A 523 10.11 8.19 -12.83
N ASN A 524 11.39 8.54 -12.70
CA ASN A 524 12.42 8.32 -13.71
C ASN A 524 13.46 7.38 -13.10
N LEU A 525 13.46 6.12 -13.52
CA LEU A 525 14.45 5.12 -13.13
C LEU A 525 15.50 5.06 -14.24
N THR A 526 16.68 5.61 -13.97
CA THR A 526 17.84 5.54 -14.88
C THR A 526 18.49 4.15 -14.88
N SER A 527 18.14 3.31 -13.91
CA SER A 527 18.49 1.91 -13.90
C SER A 527 17.43 1.10 -13.17
N LEU A 528 17.02 -0.01 -13.76
CA LEU A 528 16.21 -1.06 -13.18
C LEU A 528 16.84 -2.39 -13.54
N MET A 529 17.08 -3.25 -12.55
CA MET A 529 17.51 -4.62 -12.74
C MET A 529 16.64 -5.54 -11.93
N ILE A 530 16.09 -6.57 -12.57
CA ILE A 530 15.35 -7.66 -11.92
C ILE A 530 16.06 -8.95 -12.28
N ARG A 531 16.42 -9.75 -11.27
CA ARG A 531 16.94 -11.10 -11.44
C ARG A 531 16.08 -12.06 -10.66
N THR A 532 15.72 -13.18 -11.27
CA THR A 532 14.83 -14.17 -10.67
C THR A 532 15.39 -15.58 -10.84
N GLU A 533 15.11 -16.42 -9.84
CA GLU A 533 15.29 -17.88 -9.84
C GLU A 533 13.93 -18.49 -9.48
N LEU A 534 13.08 -18.72 -10.48
CA LEU A 534 11.67 -19.09 -10.33
C LEU A 534 11.45 -20.39 -9.54
N ASP A 535 12.36 -21.37 -9.60
CA ASP A 535 12.29 -22.61 -8.83
C ASP A 535 12.40 -22.37 -7.33
N ARG A 536 13.11 -21.32 -6.92
CA ARG A 536 13.23 -20.92 -5.51
C ARG A 536 12.15 -19.92 -5.10
N LEU A 537 11.71 -19.06 -6.02
CA LEU A 537 10.74 -17.99 -5.76
C LEU A 537 9.31 -18.52 -5.72
N THR A 538 8.92 -19.34 -6.70
CA THR A 538 7.54 -19.83 -6.87
C THR A 538 7.03 -20.55 -5.61
N PRO A 539 7.78 -21.47 -4.96
CA PRO A 539 7.31 -22.13 -3.75
C PRO A 539 7.05 -21.17 -2.59
N THR A 540 7.67 -19.98 -2.57
CA THR A 540 7.46 -19.04 -1.47
C THR A 540 6.17 -18.22 -1.59
N PHE A 541 5.64 -18.05 -2.80
CA PHE A 541 4.45 -17.23 -3.04
C PHE A 541 3.12 -17.92 -2.69
N PRO A 542 2.02 -17.17 -2.53
CA PRO A 542 0.67 -17.72 -2.45
C PRO A 542 0.27 -18.50 -3.70
N PHE A 543 -0.66 -19.45 -3.56
CA PHE A 543 -1.11 -20.37 -4.62
C PHE A 543 -1.47 -19.67 -5.94
N SER A 544 -2.21 -18.55 -5.90
CA SER A 544 -2.60 -17.80 -7.10
C SER A 544 -1.41 -17.28 -7.91
N LEU A 545 -0.36 -16.79 -7.24
CA LEU A 545 0.87 -16.37 -7.91
C LEU A 545 1.68 -17.58 -8.41
N ARG A 546 1.62 -18.72 -7.70
CA ARG A 546 2.25 -19.95 -8.17
C ARG A 546 1.67 -20.40 -9.50
N GLU A 547 0.34 -20.48 -9.60
CA GLU A 547 -0.34 -20.86 -10.84
C GLU A 547 0.00 -19.94 -12.00
N SER A 548 0.09 -18.63 -11.75
CA SER A 548 0.47 -17.65 -12.77
C SER A 548 1.94 -17.75 -13.21
N LEU A 549 2.85 -18.17 -12.33
CA LEU A 549 4.28 -18.25 -12.62
C LEU A 549 4.72 -19.61 -13.19
N VAL A 550 3.97 -20.70 -12.97
CA VAL A 550 4.29 -22.02 -13.52
C VAL A 550 4.39 -21.98 -15.06
N PRO A 551 3.44 -21.38 -15.82
CA PRO A 551 3.57 -21.22 -17.26
C PRO A 551 4.80 -20.40 -17.65
N VAL A 552 5.10 -19.33 -16.92
CA VAL A 552 6.27 -18.48 -17.19
C VAL A 552 7.56 -19.29 -17.05
N ARG A 553 7.69 -20.05 -15.96
CA ARG A 553 8.84 -20.93 -15.73
C ARG A 553 8.96 -22.00 -16.81
N ASN A 554 7.85 -22.66 -17.16
CA ASN A 554 7.85 -23.75 -18.14
C ASN A 554 8.21 -23.25 -19.56
N ASN A 555 7.81 -22.02 -19.89
CA ASN A 555 8.00 -21.45 -21.23
C ASN A 555 9.29 -20.64 -21.38
N LEU A 556 9.68 -19.84 -20.39
CA LEU A 556 10.84 -18.92 -20.46
C LEU A 556 12.08 -19.43 -19.71
N GLY A 557 11.90 -20.43 -18.84
CA GLY A 557 12.95 -21.02 -18.00
C GLY A 557 12.99 -20.49 -16.58
N ASN A 558 13.90 -21.04 -15.77
CA ASN A 558 14.03 -20.74 -14.34
C ASN A 558 14.71 -19.38 -14.07
N LYS A 559 15.71 -19.01 -14.88
CA LYS A 559 16.48 -17.76 -14.70
C LYS A 559 15.99 -16.70 -15.67
N ILE A 560 15.50 -15.59 -15.15
CA ILE A 560 15.09 -14.42 -15.96
C ILE A 560 15.82 -13.20 -15.42
N THR A 561 16.52 -12.48 -16.30
CA THR A 561 17.12 -11.19 -15.99
C THR A 561 16.53 -10.10 -16.88
N LEU A 562 16.07 -9.02 -16.27
CA LEU A 562 15.63 -7.79 -16.92
C LEU A 562 16.58 -6.67 -16.51
N LYS A 563 17.01 -5.86 -17.47
CA LYS A 563 17.74 -4.61 -17.24
C LYS A 563 17.11 -3.50 -18.05
N GLY A 564 17.00 -2.28 -17.52
CA GLY A 564 16.42 -1.21 -18.31
C GLY A 564 16.29 0.14 -17.60
N GLU A 565 15.64 1.05 -18.30
CA GLU A 565 15.27 2.38 -17.85
C GLU A 565 13.74 2.51 -17.91
N VAL A 566 13.14 3.21 -16.96
CA VAL A 566 11.68 3.38 -16.87
C VAL A 566 11.34 4.82 -16.51
N ASP A 567 10.51 5.43 -17.32
CA ASP A 567 9.89 6.73 -17.10
C ASP A 567 8.39 6.53 -16.95
N TYR A 568 7.86 6.85 -15.77
CA TYR A 568 6.44 6.80 -15.46
C TYR A 568 5.95 8.19 -15.04
N SER A 569 4.77 8.60 -15.49
CA SER A 569 4.11 9.80 -14.98
C SER A 569 2.61 9.60 -14.82
N LEU A 570 2.05 10.21 -13.78
CA LEU A 570 0.63 10.27 -13.47
C LEU A 570 0.29 11.73 -13.11
N VAL A 571 -0.32 12.45 -14.05
CA VAL A 571 -0.65 13.88 -13.94
C VAL A 571 -2.07 14.10 -14.44
N ASP A 572 -2.90 14.79 -13.66
CA ASP A 572 -4.30 15.12 -13.99
C ASP A 572 -5.18 13.93 -14.42
N GLY A 573 -4.84 12.72 -13.96
CA GLY A 573 -5.52 11.46 -14.29
C GLY A 573 -5.08 10.79 -15.59
N GLY A 574 -4.17 11.40 -16.36
CA GLY A 574 -3.47 10.76 -17.47
C GLY A 574 -2.19 10.06 -17.01
N GLN A 575 -1.86 8.94 -17.64
CA GLN A 575 -0.65 8.16 -17.36
C GLN A 575 0.27 8.14 -18.58
N SER A 576 1.59 8.16 -18.37
CA SER A 576 2.55 7.83 -19.41
C SER A 576 3.58 6.85 -18.88
N VAL A 577 3.95 5.88 -19.71
CA VAL A 577 4.96 4.87 -19.42
C VAL A 577 5.89 4.77 -20.62
N SER A 578 7.15 5.10 -20.45
CA SER A 578 8.19 4.83 -21.44
C SER A 578 9.31 4.02 -20.82
N GLY A 579 9.92 3.13 -21.58
CA GLY A 579 11.00 2.31 -21.05
C GLY A 579 11.77 1.55 -22.10
N LYS A 580 13.05 1.35 -21.81
CA LYS A 580 13.97 0.55 -22.63
C LYS A 580 14.44 -0.62 -21.82
N PHE A 581 14.17 -1.82 -22.30
CA PHE A 581 14.40 -3.07 -21.58
C PHE A 581 15.28 -4.01 -22.38
N LEU A 582 16.15 -4.73 -21.68
CA LEU A 582 16.96 -5.83 -22.16
C LEU A 582 16.65 -7.06 -21.29
N PHE A 583 16.15 -8.10 -21.93
CA PHE A 583 15.82 -9.38 -21.32
C PHE A 583 16.88 -10.43 -21.68
N ASP A 584 17.35 -11.16 -20.67
CA ASP A 584 18.15 -12.37 -20.79
C ASP A 584 17.33 -13.56 -20.25
N LEU A 585 16.98 -14.45 -21.19
CA LEU A 585 16.09 -15.60 -21.07
C LEU A 585 16.85 -16.88 -21.48
N PRO A 586 17.83 -17.33 -20.67
CA PRO A 586 18.68 -18.47 -20.99
C PRO A 586 17.90 -19.78 -21.21
N GLY A 587 16.71 -19.94 -20.60
CA GLY A 587 15.88 -21.14 -20.76
C GLY A 587 15.39 -21.38 -22.19
N ILE A 588 15.30 -20.34 -23.01
CA ILE A 588 14.98 -20.42 -24.44
C ILE A 588 16.14 -19.96 -25.32
N GLN A 589 17.35 -19.85 -24.77
CA GLN A 589 18.57 -19.42 -25.46
C GLN A 589 18.50 -18.01 -26.06
N VAL A 590 17.67 -17.14 -25.49
CA VAL A 590 17.53 -15.73 -25.92
C VAL A 590 18.24 -14.84 -24.91
N ARG A 591 19.29 -14.11 -25.32
CA ARG A 591 20.07 -13.26 -24.40
C ARG A 591 20.00 -11.76 -24.71
N ASP A 592 19.39 -11.40 -25.83
CA ASP A 592 19.48 -10.07 -26.41
C ASP A 592 18.11 -9.49 -26.80
N LEU A 593 17.03 -9.96 -26.16
CA LEU A 593 15.69 -9.44 -26.39
C LEU A 593 15.61 -8.01 -25.86
N LYS A 594 15.52 -7.04 -26.77
CA LYS A 594 15.40 -5.61 -26.48
C LYS A 594 13.98 -5.13 -26.76
N THR A 595 13.45 -4.30 -25.88
CA THR A 595 12.14 -3.66 -26.03
C THR A 595 12.25 -2.16 -25.76
N ASP A 596 11.69 -1.33 -26.64
CA ASP A 596 11.56 0.13 -26.46
C ASP A 596 10.08 0.49 -26.56
N LEU A 597 9.52 1.03 -25.47
CA LEU A 597 8.09 1.26 -25.28
C LEU A 597 7.84 2.74 -24.95
N ASP A 598 6.82 3.34 -25.55
CA ASP A 598 6.23 4.62 -25.15
C ASP A 598 4.71 4.54 -25.27
N VAL A 599 4.04 4.53 -24.12
CA VAL A 599 2.59 4.37 -23.95
C VAL A 599 2.04 5.55 -23.17
N LYS A 600 0.92 6.10 -23.63
CA LYS A 600 0.13 7.10 -22.90
C LYS A 600 -1.29 6.56 -22.69
N ILE A 601 -1.79 6.63 -21.47
CA ILE A 601 -3.15 6.22 -21.11
C ILE A 601 -3.91 7.48 -20.70
N ALA A 602 -4.93 7.86 -21.46
CA ALA A 602 -5.76 9.01 -21.15
C ALA A 602 -6.75 8.70 -20.01
N LYS A 603 -7.41 9.75 -19.51
CA LYS A 603 -8.37 9.65 -18.38
C LYS A 603 -9.59 8.76 -18.69
N ASP A 604 -10.00 8.69 -19.95
CA ASP A 604 -11.06 7.80 -20.44
C ASP A 604 -10.59 6.34 -20.64
N SER A 605 -9.35 6.03 -20.26
CA SER A 605 -8.64 4.77 -20.46
C SER A 605 -8.24 4.46 -21.91
N SER A 606 -8.39 5.40 -22.86
CA SER A 606 -7.82 5.22 -24.20
C SER A 606 -6.30 5.16 -24.14
N ILE A 607 -5.68 4.32 -24.98
CA ILE A 607 -4.24 4.04 -24.96
C ILE A 607 -3.64 4.52 -26.27
N SER A 608 -2.64 5.40 -26.20
CA SER A 608 -1.81 5.79 -27.33
C SER A 608 -0.46 5.09 -27.20
N LEU A 609 -0.13 4.26 -28.18
CA LEU A 609 1.15 3.58 -28.32
C LEU A 609 2.00 4.41 -29.29
N SER A 610 2.76 5.37 -28.78
CA SER A 610 3.64 6.21 -29.59
C SER A 610 4.72 5.34 -30.25
N LYS A 611 5.20 4.34 -29.52
CA LYS A 611 6.29 3.46 -29.94
C LYS A 611 6.25 2.11 -29.20
N PHE A 612 6.41 1.03 -29.95
CA PHE A 612 6.72 -0.30 -29.44
C PHE A 612 7.67 -1.00 -30.40
N ASP A 613 8.96 -0.99 -30.08
CA ASP A 613 9.97 -1.72 -30.82
C ASP A 613 10.39 -2.95 -30.03
N LEU A 614 10.43 -4.11 -30.68
CA LEU A 614 10.99 -5.34 -30.15
C LEU A 614 12.08 -5.83 -31.11
N SER A 615 13.25 -6.21 -30.58
CA SER A 615 14.32 -6.78 -31.39
C SER A 615 15.03 -7.92 -30.66
N VAL A 616 15.41 -8.97 -31.39
CA VAL A 616 16.05 -10.17 -30.82
C VAL A 616 16.88 -10.91 -31.89
N PHE A 617 17.73 -11.85 -31.48
CA PHE A 617 18.60 -12.67 -32.35
C PHE A 617 19.63 -11.84 -33.12
N GLU A 618 20.26 -10.90 -32.43
CA GLU A 618 21.16 -9.87 -32.95
C GLU A 618 20.46 -8.93 -33.94
N SER A 619 19.24 -8.52 -33.59
CA SER A 619 18.38 -7.66 -34.42
C SER A 619 17.94 -8.28 -35.75
N LYS A 620 18.06 -9.61 -35.91
CA LYS A 620 17.55 -10.32 -37.09
C LYS A 620 16.03 -10.37 -37.09
N PHE A 621 15.40 -10.50 -35.92
CA PHE A 621 13.97 -10.28 -35.75
C PHE A 621 13.73 -8.87 -35.20
N LYS A 622 12.81 -8.15 -35.82
CA LYS A 622 12.32 -6.84 -35.38
C LYS A 622 10.81 -6.77 -35.52
N MET A 623 10.17 -6.09 -34.59
CA MET A 623 8.76 -5.73 -34.66
C MET A 623 8.62 -4.29 -34.22
N ASP A 624 7.96 -3.46 -35.02
CA ASP A 624 7.55 -2.12 -34.63
C ASP A 624 6.04 -1.96 -34.72
N VAL A 625 5.44 -1.37 -33.69
CA VAL A 625 4.00 -1.09 -33.63
C VAL A 625 3.79 0.30 -33.05
N GLY A 626 2.86 1.04 -33.65
CA GLY A 626 2.40 2.32 -33.11
C GLY A 626 0.96 2.62 -33.53
N GLY A 627 0.27 3.44 -32.75
CA GLY A 627 -1.12 3.81 -33.00
C GLY A 627 -1.91 4.02 -31.73
N ASN A 628 -3.24 3.89 -31.81
CA ASN A 628 -4.14 4.14 -30.68
C ASN A 628 -5.11 2.98 -30.47
N LEU A 629 -5.51 2.77 -29.22
CA LEU A 629 -6.60 1.89 -28.81
C LEU A 629 -7.65 2.77 -28.11
N ARG A 630 -8.78 3.02 -28.77
CA ARG A 630 -9.90 3.74 -28.11
C ARG A 630 -10.73 2.76 -27.31
N LYS A 631 -11.32 3.22 -26.21
CA LYS A 631 -12.30 2.42 -25.48
C LYS A 631 -13.61 2.33 -26.26
N ALA A 632 -14.18 1.14 -26.35
CA ALA A 632 -15.46 0.91 -26.99
C ALA A 632 -16.58 1.62 -26.20
N SER A 633 -17.53 2.22 -26.93
CA SER A 633 -18.73 2.81 -26.33
C SER A 633 -19.75 1.72 -25.97
N LYS A 634 -20.81 2.04 -25.21
CA LYS A 634 -21.88 1.05 -24.90
C LYS A 634 -22.59 0.50 -26.14
N SER A 635 -22.50 1.20 -27.27
CA SER A 635 -23.12 0.85 -28.55
C SER A 635 -22.17 0.13 -29.51
N GLU A 636 -20.90 -0.05 -29.15
CA GLU A 636 -19.89 -0.70 -29.99
C GLU A 636 -19.26 -1.87 -29.21
N GLU A 637 -19.01 -2.99 -29.88
CA GLU A 637 -18.19 -4.06 -29.30
C GLU A 637 -16.71 -3.79 -29.56
N GLY A 638 -15.87 -4.00 -28.56
CA GLY A 638 -14.42 -3.93 -28.72
C GLY A 638 -13.86 -5.17 -29.43
N VAL A 639 -12.71 -4.98 -30.09
CA VAL A 639 -12.01 -6.03 -30.85
C VAL A 639 -10.93 -6.69 -29.99
N PHE A 640 -10.27 -5.91 -29.13
CA PHE A 640 -9.30 -6.41 -28.14
C PHE A 640 -9.85 -6.21 -26.73
N GLY A 641 -10.82 -7.04 -26.35
CA GLY A 641 -11.61 -6.83 -25.14
C GLY A 641 -12.47 -5.57 -25.29
N ASP A 642 -12.28 -4.59 -24.42
CA ASP A 642 -13.03 -3.33 -24.44
C ASP A 642 -12.44 -2.26 -25.40
N PHE A 643 -11.46 -2.63 -26.23
CA PHE A 643 -10.72 -1.68 -27.05
C PHE A 643 -10.93 -1.85 -28.55
N ILE A 644 -10.99 -0.73 -29.26
CA ILE A 644 -11.06 -0.67 -30.72
C ILE A 644 -9.72 -0.10 -31.26
N PRO A 645 -8.96 -0.87 -32.06
CA PRO A 645 -7.62 -0.48 -32.49
C PRO A 645 -7.61 0.45 -33.72
N ASP A 646 -6.64 1.35 -33.77
CA ASP A 646 -6.06 1.96 -34.98
C ASP A 646 -4.53 1.86 -34.84
N LEU A 647 -4.00 0.65 -35.07
CA LEU A 647 -2.60 0.30 -34.97
C LEU A 647 -2.01 0.08 -36.35
N LYS A 648 -0.74 0.44 -36.53
CA LYS A 648 0.06 0.06 -37.68
C LYS A 648 1.40 -0.49 -37.20
N GLY A 649 1.98 -1.38 -37.97
CA GLY A 649 3.28 -1.92 -37.61
C GLY A 649 3.89 -2.76 -38.70
N ASN A 650 5.10 -3.24 -38.42
CA ASN A 650 5.74 -4.26 -39.21
C ASN A 650 6.38 -5.32 -38.32
N ILE A 651 6.52 -6.51 -38.88
CA ILE A 651 7.30 -7.62 -38.34
C ILE A 651 8.31 -7.98 -39.42
N VAL A 652 9.60 -7.98 -39.09
CA VAL A 652 10.69 -8.24 -40.02
C VAL A 652 11.61 -9.30 -39.43
N LEU A 653 11.83 -10.37 -40.18
CA LEU A 653 12.87 -11.35 -39.95
C LEU A 653 13.84 -11.28 -41.13
N ARG A 654 15.06 -10.82 -40.88
CA ARG A 654 16.07 -10.59 -41.92
C ARG A 654 17.43 -11.10 -41.49
N SER A 655 18.06 -11.92 -42.32
CA SER A 655 19.44 -12.34 -42.14
C SER A 655 20.14 -12.52 -43.48
N PRO A 656 21.28 -11.85 -43.74
CA PRO A 656 22.01 -11.99 -45.00
C PRO A 656 22.76 -13.32 -45.15
N LYS A 657 22.88 -14.09 -44.06
CA LYS A 657 23.48 -15.43 -44.02
C LYS A 657 22.63 -16.31 -43.09
N ALA A 658 22.71 -17.63 -43.23
CA ALA A 658 22.08 -18.56 -42.30
C ALA A 658 22.43 -18.24 -40.84
N ALA A 659 21.41 -17.96 -40.03
CA ALA A 659 21.55 -17.60 -38.63
C ALA A 659 20.71 -18.50 -37.74
N TYR A 660 21.31 -18.97 -36.65
CA TYR A 660 20.60 -19.64 -35.58
C TYR A 660 19.71 -18.65 -34.82
N LEU A 661 18.45 -19.02 -34.59
CA LEU A 661 17.50 -18.24 -33.79
C LEU A 661 17.35 -18.86 -32.40
N PHE A 662 16.59 -19.96 -32.28
CA PHE A 662 16.39 -20.68 -31.01
C PHE A 662 15.98 -22.14 -31.25
N LYS A 663 16.28 -23.03 -30.31
CA LYS A 663 15.87 -24.45 -30.29
C LYS A 663 16.01 -25.18 -31.65
N GLY A 664 17.14 -25.00 -32.34
CA GLY A 664 17.41 -25.68 -33.62
C GLY A 664 16.84 -24.97 -34.85
N ILE A 665 16.15 -23.83 -34.70
CA ILE A 665 15.60 -23.05 -35.80
C ILE A 665 16.68 -22.16 -36.40
N THR A 666 16.82 -22.19 -37.73
CA THR A 666 17.68 -21.32 -38.51
C THR A 666 16.89 -20.51 -39.53
N PHE A 667 17.39 -19.32 -39.86
CA PHE A 667 16.79 -18.46 -40.87
C PHE A 667 17.84 -17.74 -41.72
N GLU A 668 17.53 -17.57 -42.99
CA GLU A 668 18.26 -16.75 -43.97
C GLU A 668 17.24 -16.06 -44.88
N GLY A 669 17.57 -14.86 -45.39
CA GLY A 669 16.71 -14.12 -46.32
C GLY A 669 15.95 -12.97 -45.67
N LEU A 670 14.79 -12.63 -46.23
CA LEU A 670 13.92 -11.55 -45.75
C LEU A 670 12.47 -12.03 -45.72
N PHE A 671 11.87 -12.03 -44.54
CA PHE A 671 10.45 -12.25 -44.32
C PHE A 671 9.86 -11.06 -43.57
N THR A 672 8.85 -10.41 -44.14
CA THR A 672 8.25 -9.18 -43.62
C THR A 672 6.73 -9.25 -43.69
N ILE A 673 6.07 -8.86 -42.61
CA ILE A 673 4.62 -8.61 -42.55
C ILE A 673 4.44 -7.14 -42.19
N GLN A 674 3.88 -6.36 -43.11
CA GLN A 674 3.40 -5.00 -42.83
C GLN A 674 1.92 -5.08 -42.54
N PHE A 675 1.43 -4.41 -41.49
CA PHE A 675 0.03 -4.49 -41.12
C PHE A 675 -0.54 -3.15 -40.61
N ARG A 676 -1.85 -2.99 -40.79
CA ARG A 676 -2.69 -1.95 -40.18
C ARG A 676 -3.95 -2.61 -39.65
N LEU A 677 -4.20 -2.44 -38.36
CA LEU A 677 -5.40 -2.85 -37.65
C LEU A 677 -6.24 -1.60 -37.41
N LYS A 678 -7.36 -1.43 -38.12
CA LYS A 678 -8.27 -0.29 -37.94
C LYS A 678 -9.70 -0.78 -37.73
N ASN A 679 -10.29 -0.43 -36.59
CA ASN A 679 -11.53 -1.01 -36.11
C ASN A 679 -11.41 -2.55 -36.06
N SER A 680 -12.24 -3.29 -36.79
CA SER A 680 -12.14 -4.75 -36.92
C SER A 680 -11.27 -5.21 -38.10
N ILE A 681 -10.82 -4.31 -38.98
CA ILE A 681 -10.12 -4.69 -40.20
C ILE A 681 -8.61 -4.73 -39.99
N ALA A 682 -8.00 -5.89 -40.20
CA ALA A 682 -6.58 -6.10 -40.34
C ALA A 682 -6.21 -6.20 -41.82
N ASN A 683 -5.40 -5.27 -42.33
CA ASN A 683 -4.89 -5.34 -43.70
C ASN A 683 -3.38 -5.10 -43.75
N GLY A 684 -2.75 -5.48 -44.86
CA GLY A 684 -1.31 -5.39 -44.97
C GLY A 684 -0.72 -6.16 -46.13
N ASN A 685 0.60 -6.33 -46.12
CA ASN A 685 1.36 -7.07 -47.13
C ASN A 685 2.27 -8.10 -46.47
N LEU A 686 2.28 -9.32 -47.02
CA LEU A 686 3.29 -10.33 -46.72
C LEU A 686 4.34 -10.32 -47.83
N ILE A 687 5.60 -10.14 -47.45
CA ILE A 687 6.75 -10.09 -48.37
C ILE A 687 7.79 -11.10 -47.90
N SER A 688 8.19 -12.00 -48.78
CA SER A 688 9.31 -12.91 -48.57
C SER A 688 10.24 -12.88 -49.77
N LYS A 689 11.55 -12.76 -49.53
CA LYS A 689 12.59 -12.76 -50.57
C LYS A 689 13.71 -13.70 -50.18
N ASN A 690 13.90 -14.77 -50.95
CA ASN A 690 14.89 -15.83 -50.73
C ASN A 690 14.94 -16.31 -49.27
N SER A 691 13.76 -16.51 -48.66
CA SER A 691 13.69 -16.91 -47.26
C SER A 691 13.92 -18.41 -47.12
N ASN A 692 14.96 -18.78 -46.38
CA ASN A 692 15.25 -20.16 -45.99
C ASN A 692 14.89 -20.34 -44.53
N PHE A 693 14.02 -21.30 -44.24
CA PHE A 693 13.67 -21.70 -42.88
C PHE A 693 14.20 -23.10 -42.63
N GLY A 694 15.01 -23.27 -41.59
CA GLY A 694 15.55 -24.56 -41.20
C GLY A 694 15.16 -24.92 -39.77
N TYR A 695 14.95 -26.19 -39.52
CA TYR A 695 14.87 -26.77 -38.19
C TYR A 695 15.68 -28.06 -38.18
N ALA A 696 16.58 -28.18 -37.21
CA ALA A 696 17.29 -29.42 -36.92
C ALA A 696 17.28 -29.66 -35.41
N ASN A 697 16.88 -30.85 -34.99
CA ASN A 697 17.07 -31.26 -33.59
C ASN A 697 18.54 -31.61 -33.30
N SER A 698 18.87 -31.80 -32.02
CA SER A 698 20.22 -32.15 -31.57
C SER A 698 20.72 -33.52 -32.02
N PHE A 699 19.86 -34.34 -32.62
CA PHE A 699 20.15 -35.71 -33.04
C PHE A 699 20.52 -35.81 -34.53
N CYS A 700 20.63 -34.69 -35.23
CA CYS A 700 21.04 -34.65 -36.63
C CYS A 700 22.58 -34.55 -36.78
N PRO A 701 23.23 -35.36 -37.64
CA PRO A 701 22.68 -36.50 -38.39
C PRO A 701 22.51 -37.77 -37.52
N GLY A 702 21.50 -38.59 -37.81
CA GLY A 702 21.20 -39.82 -37.05
C GLY A 702 19.82 -40.40 -37.38
N GLU A 703 19.48 -41.58 -36.85
CA GLU A 703 18.15 -42.19 -37.05
C GLU A 703 17.03 -41.36 -36.41
N ASP A 704 17.31 -40.71 -35.27
CA ASP A 704 16.41 -39.79 -34.56
C ASP A 704 16.48 -38.34 -35.06
N CYS A 705 17.21 -38.09 -36.15
CA CYS A 705 17.29 -36.76 -36.76
C CYS A 705 15.89 -36.32 -37.17
N LYS A 706 15.54 -35.10 -36.77
CA LYS A 706 14.36 -34.38 -37.26
C LYS A 706 14.84 -33.12 -37.95
N LEU A 707 14.84 -33.18 -39.27
CA LEU A 707 15.23 -32.08 -40.14
C LEU A 707 14.00 -31.62 -40.91
N TYR A 708 13.81 -30.31 -40.99
CA TYR A 708 12.88 -29.68 -41.92
C TYR A 708 13.51 -28.41 -42.47
N GLN A 709 13.50 -28.25 -43.79
CA GLN A 709 14.08 -27.13 -44.48
C GLN A 709 13.17 -26.67 -45.62
N ILE A 710 12.89 -25.38 -45.65
CA ILE A 710 12.22 -24.69 -46.75
C ILE A 710 13.27 -23.79 -47.38
N GLU A 711 13.50 -23.95 -48.69
CA GLU A 711 14.49 -23.17 -49.43
C GLU A 711 13.84 -22.23 -50.45
N ASP A 712 14.39 -21.01 -50.52
CA ASP A 712 14.02 -19.93 -51.42
C ASP A 712 12.51 -19.66 -51.46
N LEU A 713 11.90 -19.47 -50.28
CA LEU A 713 10.50 -19.02 -50.18
C LEU A 713 10.40 -17.56 -50.62
N ASN A 714 9.71 -17.33 -51.72
CA ASN A 714 9.43 -15.99 -52.25
C ASN A 714 7.91 -15.75 -52.24
N ALA A 715 7.49 -14.61 -51.71
CA ALA A 715 6.07 -14.27 -51.59
C ALA A 715 5.87 -12.75 -51.66
N GLU A 716 4.84 -12.28 -52.36
CA GLU A 716 4.44 -10.87 -52.31
C GLU A 716 2.94 -10.76 -52.59
N PHE A 717 2.14 -10.64 -51.53
CA PHE A 717 0.69 -10.46 -51.69
C PHE A 717 0.08 -9.63 -50.55
N PRO A 718 -0.94 -8.81 -50.85
CA PRO A 718 -1.72 -8.12 -49.85
C PRO A 718 -2.68 -9.07 -49.14
N PHE A 719 -3.04 -8.75 -47.90
CA PHE A 719 -4.06 -9.45 -47.13
C PHE A 719 -5.06 -8.46 -46.53
N VAL A 720 -6.33 -8.87 -46.46
CA VAL A 720 -7.40 -8.17 -45.71
C VAL A 720 -8.21 -9.19 -44.91
N HIS A 721 -8.35 -8.95 -43.61
CA HIS A 721 -9.08 -9.77 -42.66
C HIS A 721 -9.98 -8.90 -41.79
N ASP A 722 -11.20 -9.34 -41.53
CA ASP A 722 -12.17 -8.70 -40.65
C ASP A 722 -12.37 -9.54 -39.39
N LEU A 723 -11.88 -9.03 -38.26
CA LEU A 723 -11.94 -9.64 -36.94
C LEU A 723 -13.36 -9.65 -36.34
N SER A 724 -14.33 -8.93 -36.94
CA SER A 724 -15.72 -8.92 -36.46
C SER A 724 -16.53 -10.13 -36.93
N VAL A 725 -16.03 -10.87 -37.92
CA VAL A 725 -16.75 -12.02 -38.51
C VAL A 725 -16.61 -13.24 -37.60
N LYS A 726 -17.54 -13.38 -36.64
CA LYS A 726 -17.58 -14.46 -35.63
C LYS A 726 -18.10 -15.81 -36.15
N THR A 727 -18.73 -15.81 -37.33
CA THR A 727 -19.33 -16.99 -37.95
C THR A 727 -18.94 -17.06 -39.42
N THR A 728 -18.47 -18.22 -39.86
CA THR A 728 -18.31 -18.53 -41.27
C THR A 728 -19.69 -18.66 -41.92
N ARG A 729 -19.97 -17.89 -42.98
CA ARG A 729 -21.12 -18.21 -43.84
C ARG A 729 -20.83 -19.59 -44.43
N ASN A 730 -21.74 -20.55 -44.21
CA ASN A 730 -21.63 -21.91 -44.74
C ASN A 730 -21.73 -21.83 -46.27
N LEU A 731 -20.58 -21.81 -46.94
CA LEU A 731 -20.48 -21.60 -48.40
C LEU A 731 -20.28 -22.91 -49.16
N ILE A 732 -19.94 -24.00 -48.45
CA ILE A 732 -19.67 -25.31 -49.05
C ILE A 732 -20.97 -26.06 -49.45
N ASP A 733 -22.10 -25.79 -48.78
CA ASP A 733 -23.40 -26.37 -49.13
C ASP A 733 -24.18 -25.58 -50.22
N GLY A 734 -23.63 -24.45 -50.70
CA GLY A 734 -24.30 -23.54 -51.65
C GLY A 734 -23.68 -23.52 -53.05
N ASN A 735 -24.25 -24.32 -53.96
CA ASN A 735 -24.05 -24.29 -55.42
C ASN A 735 -22.68 -24.77 -55.94
N LYS A 736 -22.56 -26.09 -56.16
CA LYS A 736 -21.43 -26.78 -56.80
C LYS A 736 -21.13 -26.33 -58.24
N GLU A 737 -22.02 -25.55 -58.87
CA GLU A 737 -21.87 -25.10 -60.27
C GLU A 737 -21.36 -23.65 -60.41
N LYS A 738 -21.24 -22.88 -59.31
CA LYS A 738 -20.97 -21.43 -59.39
C LYS A 738 -19.50 -20.99 -59.45
N PHE A 739 -18.52 -21.90 -59.40
CA PHE A 739 -17.10 -21.56 -59.47
C PHE A 739 -16.41 -21.89 -60.82
N ILE A 740 -17.15 -22.28 -61.86
CA ILE A 740 -16.56 -22.55 -63.19
C ILE A 740 -16.56 -21.28 -64.04
N LYS A 741 -15.75 -20.26 -63.72
CA LYS A 741 -15.49 -19.11 -64.63
C LYS A 741 -14.08 -18.54 -64.53
N THR A 742 -13.05 -19.37 -64.78
CA THR A 742 -11.71 -18.89 -65.18
C THR A 742 -11.12 -19.86 -66.21
N TYR A 743 -11.69 -19.84 -67.43
CA TYR A 743 -11.12 -20.55 -68.56
C TYR A 743 -9.93 -19.76 -69.15
N GLY A 744 -8.72 -20.33 -69.08
CA GLY A 744 -7.67 -20.12 -70.08
C GLY A 744 -6.43 -19.28 -69.73
N ARG A 745 -6.35 -18.58 -68.60
CA ARG A 745 -5.15 -17.80 -68.21
C ARG A 745 -4.60 -18.25 -66.86
N ILE A 746 -3.36 -18.74 -66.83
CA ILE A 746 -2.63 -19.02 -65.58
C ILE A 746 -2.02 -17.69 -65.11
N PRO A 747 -2.48 -17.11 -64.00
CA PRO A 747 -1.92 -15.87 -63.47
C PRO A 747 -0.46 -16.08 -63.02
N SER A 748 0.36 -15.03 -63.09
CA SER A 748 1.74 -15.08 -62.59
C SER A 748 1.76 -15.43 -61.10
N PRO A 749 2.61 -16.37 -60.67
CA PRO A 749 2.68 -16.77 -59.27
C PRO A 749 3.22 -15.62 -58.42
N ASN A 750 2.62 -15.40 -57.26
CA ASN A 750 3.08 -14.46 -56.24
C ASN A 750 3.59 -15.17 -54.98
N PHE A 751 3.65 -16.51 -55.03
CA PHE A 751 4.19 -17.37 -53.99
C PHE A 751 4.95 -18.53 -54.64
N THR A 752 6.22 -18.70 -54.31
CA THR A 752 7.05 -19.81 -54.78
C THR A 752 7.94 -20.36 -53.67
N ILE A 753 8.23 -21.66 -53.74
CA ILE A 753 9.22 -22.33 -52.90
C ILE A 753 10.06 -23.18 -53.84
N LYS A 754 11.39 -23.07 -53.76
CA LYS A 754 12.28 -23.88 -54.61
C LYS A 754 12.25 -25.34 -54.18
N GLN A 755 12.45 -25.60 -52.88
CA GLN A 755 12.55 -26.95 -52.34
C GLN A 755 12.01 -27.01 -50.90
N ILE A 756 11.42 -28.16 -50.54
CA ILE A 756 11.08 -28.51 -49.17
C ILE A 756 11.69 -29.87 -48.89
N VAL A 757 12.62 -29.90 -47.94
CA VAL A 757 13.35 -31.10 -47.52
C VAL A 757 13.00 -31.40 -46.08
N GLY A 758 12.89 -32.67 -45.72
CA GLY A 758 12.84 -33.03 -44.31
C GLY A 758 13.02 -34.52 -44.07
N THR A 759 12.89 -34.94 -42.82
CA THR A 759 12.92 -36.36 -42.45
C THR A 759 11.55 -36.98 -42.67
N HIS A 760 11.50 -38.17 -43.28
CA HIS A 760 10.24 -38.89 -43.54
C HIS A 760 10.07 -40.02 -42.51
N PRO A 761 8.89 -40.19 -41.89
CA PRO A 761 8.68 -41.19 -40.83
C PRO A 761 9.05 -42.63 -41.21
N SER A 762 8.84 -43.01 -42.48
CA SER A 762 9.15 -44.35 -43.01
C SER A 762 10.54 -44.48 -43.63
N ILE A 763 11.33 -43.40 -43.67
CA ILE A 763 12.67 -43.38 -44.28
C ILE A 763 13.63 -42.75 -43.27
N SER A 764 14.26 -43.60 -42.45
CA SER A 764 15.16 -43.15 -41.39
C SER A 764 16.54 -42.71 -41.91
N GLY A 765 17.12 -41.71 -41.25
CA GLY A 765 18.53 -41.34 -41.41
C GLY A 765 18.91 -40.61 -42.70
N ILE A 766 17.99 -40.37 -43.65
CA ILE A 766 18.26 -39.61 -44.89
C ILE A 766 17.24 -38.49 -45.14
N PRO A 767 17.65 -37.34 -45.69
CA PRO A 767 16.73 -36.29 -46.12
C PRO A 767 15.79 -36.76 -47.23
N PHE A 768 14.54 -36.33 -47.16
CA PHE A 768 13.49 -36.61 -48.12
C PHE A 768 12.99 -35.31 -48.75
N ASP A 769 12.98 -35.26 -50.08
CA ASP A 769 12.49 -34.13 -50.84
C ASP A 769 10.96 -34.20 -50.98
N TYR A 770 10.25 -33.46 -50.13
CA TYR A 770 8.80 -33.33 -50.23
C TYR A 770 8.39 -32.52 -51.46
N VAL A 771 9.16 -31.47 -51.77
CA VAL A 771 8.98 -30.61 -52.93
C VAL A 771 10.35 -30.35 -53.54
N LYS A 772 10.50 -30.50 -54.85
CA LYS A 772 11.78 -30.29 -55.53
C LYS A 772 11.66 -29.55 -56.86
N PRO A 773 12.65 -28.72 -57.23
CA PRO A 773 12.61 -27.97 -58.49
C PRO A 773 12.72 -28.91 -59.71
N LYS A 774 12.13 -28.52 -60.84
CA LYS A 774 12.15 -29.29 -62.09
C LYS A 774 12.22 -28.35 -63.29
N ASN A 775 13.10 -28.63 -64.25
CA ASN A 775 13.27 -27.87 -65.50
C ASN A 775 13.45 -26.34 -65.31
N GLY A 776 14.25 -25.93 -64.32
CA GLY A 776 14.49 -24.51 -64.01
C GLY A 776 13.31 -23.78 -63.37
N GLN A 777 12.21 -24.48 -63.05
CA GLN A 777 11.07 -23.95 -62.31
C GLN A 777 11.17 -24.30 -60.82
N PRO A 778 10.67 -23.43 -59.92
CA PRO A 778 10.62 -23.75 -58.50
C PRO A 778 9.73 -24.97 -58.24
N GLY A 779 10.01 -25.70 -57.16
CA GLY A 779 9.28 -26.90 -56.80
C GLY A 779 7.81 -26.65 -56.47
N LEU A 780 7.48 -25.48 -55.92
CA LEU A 780 6.10 -25.02 -55.70
C LEU A 780 5.90 -23.63 -56.28
N SER A 781 4.76 -23.41 -56.93
CA SER A 781 4.29 -22.10 -57.40
C SER A 781 2.79 -21.97 -57.17
N ALA A 782 2.36 -20.86 -56.60
CA ALA A 782 0.95 -20.55 -56.39
C ALA A 782 0.64 -19.08 -56.66
N ARG A 783 -0.63 -18.82 -56.99
CA ARG A 783 -1.24 -17.49 -56.93
C ARG A 783 -2.18 -17.44 -55.73
N ILE A 784 -1.79 -16.70 -54.69
CA ILE A 784 -2.54 -16.54 -53.45
C ILE A 784 -3.21 -15.18 -53.43
N ASP A 785 -4.51 -15.13 -53.16
CA ASP A 785 -5.26 -13.90 -52.89
C ASP A 785 -6.03 -14.07 -51.57
N TYR A 786 -5.80 -13.15 -50.62
CA TYR A 786 -6.43 -13.20 -49.29
C TYR A 786 -7.29 -11.96 -49.02
N SER A 787 -8.60 -12.14 -49.02
CA SER A 787 -9.55 -11.06 -48.77
C SER A 787 -10.85 -11.60 -48.16
N GLU A 788 -11.56 -10.75 -47.41
CA GLU A 788 -12.86 -11.09 -46.79
C GLU A 788 -12.82 -12.35 -45.91
N ASN A 789 -11.66 -12.64 -45.30
CA ASN A 789 -11.39 -13.83 -44.49
C ASN A 789 -11.33 -15.14 -45.29
N PHE A 790 -11.20 -15.05 -46.62
CA PHE A 790 -10.96 -16.18 -47.51
C PHE A 790 -9.55 -16.15 -48.05
N LEU A 791 -8.87 -17.29 -47.97
CA LEU A 791 -7.68 -17.60 -48.73
C LEU A 791 -8.11 -18.29 -50.02
N LYS A 792 -7.83 -17.68 -51.16
CA LYS A 792 -8.09 -18.23 -52.50
C LYS A 792 -6.77 -18.55 -53.16
N LEU A 793 -6.62 -19.76 -53.68
CA LEU A 793 -5.56 -20.10 -54.61
C LEU A 793 -6.20 -20.35 -55.97
N GLU A 794 -6.06 -19.37 -56.87
CA GLU A 794 -6.53 -19.51 -58.26
C GLU A 794 -5.74 -20.60 -59.00
N TYR A 795 -4.49 -20.79 -58.60
CA TYR A 795 -3.58 -21.76 -59.18
C TYR A 795 -2.56 -22.24 -58.15
N LEU A 796 -2.33 -23.55 -58.16
CA LEU A 796 -1.27 -24.22 -57.40
C LEU A 796 -0.56 -25.20 -58.34
N LYS A 797 0.77 -25.23 -58.30
CA LYS A 797 1.61 -26.21 -58.98
C LYS A 797 2.69 -26.68 -58.04
N VAL A 798 2.78 -27.99 -57.83
CA VAL A 798 3.75 -28.63 -56.93
C VAL A 798 4.43 -29.79 -57.64
N PHE A 799 5.75 -29.77 -57.70
CA PHE A 799 6.57 -30.90 -58.10
C PHE A 799 6.95 -31.72 -56.87
N THR A 800 6.41 -32.92 -56.79
CA THR A 800 6.60 -33.84 -55.66
C THR A 800 6.63 -35.27 -56.19
N LEU A 801 7.38 -36.16 -55.53
CA LEU A 801 7.48 -37.59 -55.90
C LEU A 801 7.74 -37.82 -57.40
N ASP A 802 8.61 -37.02 -58.02
CA ASP A 802 8.90 -36.98 -59.47
C ASP A 802 7.75 -36.58 -60.42
N GLY A 803 6.54 -36.44 -59.90
CA GLY A 803 5.34 -36.03 -60.62
C GLY A 803 5.00 -34.55 -60.44
N LEU A 804 3.75 -34.23 -60.76
CA LEU A 804 3.19 -32.90 -60.70
C LEU A 804 1.77 -32.92 -60.11
N VAL A 805 1.52 -32.07 -59.12
CA VAL A 805 0.18 -31.77 -58.63
C VAL A 805 -0.21 -30.36 -59.08
N ASN A 806 -1.33 -30.24 -59.78
CA ASN A 806 -1.93 -28.96 -60.13
C ASN A 806 -3.21 -28.77 -59.31
N GLY A 807 -3.35 -27.65 -58.63
CA GLY A 807 -4.59 -27.25 -57.97
C GLY A 807 -5.24 -26.08 -58.67
N LYS A 808 -6.57 -26.09 -58.70
CA LYS A 808 -7.39 -24.95 -59.12
C LYS A 808 -8.50 -24.74 -58.11
N ASP A 809 -8.94 -23.49 -57.99
CA ASP A 809 -10.12 -23.10 -57.21
C ASP A 809 -10.05 -23.59 -55.74
N ILE A 810 -8.85 -23.52 -55.14
CA ILE A 810 -8.69 -23.86 -53.73
C ILE A 810 -9.17 -22.68 -52.90
N LEU A 811 -10.10 -22.94 -51.99
CA LEU A 811 -10.69 -21.94 -51.11
C LEU A 811 -10.55 -22.41 -49.67
N VAL A 812 -10.07 -21.53 -48.79
CA VAL A 812 -10.09 -21.72 -47.34
C VAL A 812 -10.80 -20.54 -46.71
N ASN A 813 -11.93 -20.80 -46.06
CA ASN A 813 -12.62 -19.83 -45.22
C ASN A 813 -11.98 -19.85 -43.83
N VAL A 814 -11.25 -18.80 -43.51
CA VAL A 814 -10.52 -18.66 -42.24
C VAL A 814 -11.46 -18.18 -41.12
N GLY A 815 -12.58 -17.52 -41.45
CA GLY A 815 -13.53 -17.03 -40.44
C GLY A 815 -12.85 -16.13 -39.41
N GLU A 816 -13.03 -16.44 -38.13
CA GLU A 816 -12.37 -15.75 -36.98
C GLU A 816 -10.98 -16.32 -36.64
N GLY A 817 -10.44 -17.25 -37.42
CA GLY A 817 -9.17 -17.91 -37.11
C GLY A 817 -9.28 -19.14 -36.19
N ASN A 818 -10.50 -19.56 -35.81
CA ASN A 818 -10.73 -20.78 -35.02
C ASN A 818 -10.81 -22.02 -35.92
N PRO A 819 -9.88 -23.01 -35.80
CA PRO A 819 -9.89 -24.23 -36.61
C PRO A 819 -11.25 -24.95 -36.62
N GLU A 820 -12.00 -24.94 -35.52
CA GLU A 820 -13.32 -25.59 -35.43
C GLU A 820 -14.37 -25.01 -36.39
N LYS A 821 -14.20 -23.75 -36.78
CA LYS A 821 -15.13 -23.01 -37.66
C LYS A 821 -14.59 -22.82 -39.08
N MET A 822 -13.34 -23.21 -39.32
CA MET A 822 -12.73 -23.10 -40.65
C MET A 822 -13.33 -24.12 -41.61
N GLU A 823 -13.39 -23.73 -42.87
CA GLU A 823 -13.87 -24.54 -43.98
C GLU A 823 -12.88 -24.49 -45.13
N PHE A 824 -12.72 -25.58 -45.87
CA PHE A 824 -11.88 -25.61 -47.05
C PHE A 824 -12.47 -26.45 -48.17
N SER A 825 -12.11 -26.13 -49.39
CA SER A 825 -12.41 -26.89 -50.59
C SER A 825 -11.23 -26.79 -51.55
N ALA A 826 -10.83 -27.90 -52.16
CA ALA A 826 -9.73 -27.95 -53.10
C ALA A 826 -10.02 -28.98 -54.21
N VAL A 827 -9.70 -28.58 -55.45
CA VAL A 827 -9.69 -29.45 -56.61
C VAL A 827 -8.25 -29.60 -57.06
N LEU A 828 -7.72 -30.82 -56.99
CA LEU A 828 -6.34 -31.15 -57.27
C LEU A 828 -6.27 -32.21 -58.37
N GLN A 829 -5.34 -32.06 -59.29
CA GLN A 829 -5.02 -33.00 -60.35
C GLN A 829 -3.58 -33.47 -60.19
N VAL A 830 -3.41 -34.76 -59.98
CA VAL A 830 -2.14 -35.46 -59.85
C VAL A 830 -1.73 -36.04 -61.20
N LYS A 831 -0.52 -35.74 -61.64
CA LYS A 831 0.08 -36.22 -62.90
C LYS A 831 1.42 -36.88 -62.63
N ASP A 832 1.50 -38.17 -62.92
CA ASP A 832 2.75 -38.94 -62.95
C ASP A 832 3.55 -38.91 -61.62
N ILE A 833 2.86 -38.86 -60.47
CA ILE A 833 3.51 -39.06 -59.17
C ILE A 833 4.01 -40.50 -59.08
N ASP A 834 5.27 -40.70 -58.72
CA ASP A 834 5.90 -42.01 -58.57
C ASP A 834 5.99 -42.40 -57.09
N LEU A 835 5.09 -43.30 -56.66
CA LEU A 835 5.02 -43.74 -55.26
C LEU A 835 6.27 -44.50 -54.80
N LYS A 836 7.10 -45.04 -55.70
CA LYS A 836 8.35 -45.71 -55.30
C LYS A 836 9.31 -44.77 -54.56
N GLN A 837 9.16 -43.46 -54.74
CA GLN A 837 9.96 -42.46 -54.04
C GLN A 837 9.73 -42.50 -52.51
N LEU A 838 8.57 -42.98 -52.05
CA LEU A 838 8.26 -43.18 -50.63
C LEU A 838 8.95 -44.41 -50.01
N LEU A 839 9.61 -45.25 -50.82
CA LEU A 839 10.41 -46.37 -50.35
C LEU A 839 11.88 -45.98 -50.13
N PRO A 840 12.59 -46.64 -49.20
CA PRO A 840 14.03 -46.47 -49.04
C PRO A 840 14.78 -46.67 -50.37
N PRO A 841 15.81 -45.87 -50.69
CA PRO A 841 16.48 -45.90 -52.00
C PRO A 841 16.90 -47.29 -52.49
N LYS A 842 17.37 -48.16 -51.57
CA LYS A 842 17.79 -49.54 -51.85
C LYS A 842 16.66 -50.47 -52.34
N ARG A 843 15.40 -50.09 -52.13
CA ARG A 843 14.21 -50.91 -52.43
C ARG A 843 13.41 -50.39 -53.62
N ARG A 844 13.73 -49.21 -54.14
CA ARG A 844 13.01 -48.60 -55.26
C ARG A 844 13.09 -49.42 -56.54
N SER A 845 14.15 -50.21 -56.72
CA SER A 845 14.32 -51.14 -57.86
C SER A 845 13.44 -52.38 -57.80
N LYS A 846 12.69 -52.59 -56.71
CA LYS A 846 11.71 -53.70 -56.59
C LYS A 846 10.34 -53.37 -57.17
N ILE A 847 10.14 -52.12 -57.61
CA ILE A 847 8.88 -51.64 -58.19
C ILE A 847 9.18 -51.14 -59.60
N ASP A 848 8.58 -51.76 -60.61
CA ASP A 848 8.85 -51.46 -62.01
C ASP A 848 8.07 -50.23 -62.49
N ASP A 849 6.80 -50.09 -62.06
CA ASP A 849 5.96 -48.93 -62.35
C ASP A 849 5.18 -48.46 -61.13
N GLY A 850 5.57 -47.28 -60.60
CA GLY A 850 4.98 -46.64 -59.44
C GLY A 850 4.07 -45.46 -59.75
N LYS A 851 3.80 -45.17 -61.03
CA LYS A 851 3.17 -43.92 -61.45
C LYS A 851 1.67 -43.89 -61.19
N ILE A 852 1.19 -42.75 -60.69
CA ILE A 852 -0.22 -42.48 -60.44
C ILE A 852 -0.64 -41.18 -61.13
N LYS A 853 -1.81 -41.24 -61.79
CA LYS A 853 -2.58 -40.06 -62.21
C LYS A 853 -3.98 -40.12 -61.62
N ALA A 854 -4.39 -39.03 -61.00
CA ALA A 854 -5.65 -38.98 -60.29
C ALA A 854 -6.20 -37.57 -60.21
N ASP A 855 -7.52 -37.45 -60.13
CA ASP A 855 -8.19 -36.22 -59.75
C ASP A 855 -8.73 -36.36 -58.32
N LEU A 856 -8.56 -35.31 -57.52
CA LEU A 856 -8.87 -35.26 -56.10
C LEU A 856 -9.71 -34.03 -55.81
N ASN A 857 -10.93 -34.24 -55.33
CA ASN A 857 -11.78 -33.20 -54.77
C ASN A 857 -11.84 -33.40 -53.26
N VAL A 858 -11.42 -32.42 -52.49
CA VAL A 858 -11.49 -32.48 -51.03
C VAL A 858 -12.20 -31.24 -50.52
N SER A 859 -13.16 -31.44 -49.62
CA SER A 859 -13.76 -30.37 -48.86
C SER A 859 -13.90 -30.76 -47.40
N GLY A 860 -13.87 -29.79 -46.50
CA GLY A 860 -14.00 -30.08 -45.09
C GLY A 860 -14.38 -28.86 -44.29
N ARG A 861 -14.91 -29.12 -43.11
CA ARG A 861 -15.20 -28.14 -42.06
C ARG A 861 -14.56 -28.60 -40.76
N ASN A 862 -14.46 -27.74 -39.76
CA ASN A 862 -13.88 -28.08 -38.46
C ASN A 862 -12.51 -28.78 -38.58
N LEU A 863 -11.49 -27.97 -38.82
CA LEU A 863 -10.10 -28.43 -38.89
C LEU A 863 -9.53 -28.91 -37.54
N ALA A 864 -10.24 -28.74 -36.41
CA ALA A 864 -9.82 -29.30 -35.13
C ALA A 864 -10.08 -30.82 -35.05
N ASP A 865 -11.10 -31.32 -35.75
CA ASP A 865 -11.38 -32.74 -35.89
C ASP A 865 -11.62 -33.09 -37.38
N PRO A 866 -10.57 -33.14 -38.20
CA PRO A 866 -10.71 -33.24 -39.65
C PRO A 866 -11.21 -34.63 -40.11
N ILE A 867 -10.98 -35.70 -39.33
CA ILE A 867 -11.29 -37.07 -39.74
C ILE A 867 -12.79 -37.30 -40.04
N PRO A 868 -13.74 -36.93 -39.16
CA PRO A 868 -15.16 -37.06 -39.46
C PRO A 868 -15.72 -35.94 -40.33
N ASN A 869 -14.99 -34.81 -40.46
CA ASN A 869 -15.50 -33.59 -41.08
C ASN A 869 -14.91 -33.28 -42.47
N VAL A 870 -14.13 -34.20 -43.04
CA VAL A 870 -13.62 -34.13 -44.41
C VAL A 870 -14.43 -35.04 -45.32
N ASN A 871 -14.85 -34.49 -46.45
CA ASN A 871 -15.31 -35.22 -47.62
C ASN A 871 -14.18 -35.23 -48.65
N LEU A 872 -13.83 -36.40 -49.15
CA LEU A 872 -12.77 -36.55 -50.14
C LEU A 872 -13.26 -37.49 -51.23
N PHE A 873 -13.16 -37.07 -52.48
CA PHE A 873 -13.37 -37.91 -53.65
C PHE A 873 -12.07 -37.96 -54.43
N PHE A 874 -11.56 -39.17 -54.63
CA PHE A 874 -10.30 -39.42 -55.33
C PHE A 874 -10.55 -40.43 -56.43
N SER A 875 -10.21 -40.06 -57.67
CA SER A 875 -10.39 -40.89 -58.85
C SER A 875 -9.04 -41.11 -59.54
N VAL A 876 -8.49 -42.31 -59.39
CA VAL A 876 -7.29 -42.77 -60.11
C VAL A 876 -7.70 -43.32 -61.45
N PHE A 877 -7.13 -42.77 -62.52
CA PHE A 877 -7.37 -43.24 -63.90
C PHE A 877 -6.09 -43.81 -64.55
N GLN A 878 -4.96 -43.77 -63.84
CA GLN A 878 -3.76 -44.51 -64.19
C GLN A 878 -3.01 -44.87 -62.90
N ILE A 879 -2.71 -46.16 -62.71
CA ILE A 879 -1.90 -46.69 -61.60
C ILE A 879 -0.97 -47.77 -62.16
N GLY A 880 0.30 -47.77 -61.75
CA GLY A 880 1.26 -48.81 -62.12
C GLY A 880 0.88 -50.19 -61.57
N GLY A 881 1.25 -51.25 -62.28
CA GLY A 881 0.78 -52.63 -62.02
C GLY A 881 1.04 -53.13 -60.60
N ASP A 882 2.23 -52.84 -60.03
CA ASP A 882 2.62 -53.29 -58.70
C ASP A 882 1.77 -52.65 -57.58
N PHE A 883 1.46 -51.36 -57.72
CA PHE A 883 0.59 -50.65 -56.76
C PHE A 883 -0.89 -50.92 -57.02
N ALA A 884 -1.30 -51.28 -58.24
CA ALA A 884 -2.66 -51.68 -58.55
C ALA A 884 -3.06 -52.94 -57.74
N LYS A 885 -2.14 -53.91 -57.59
CA LYS A 885 -2.32 -55.10 -56.75
C LYS A 885 -2.52 -54.73 -55.28
N SER A 886 -1.64 -53.89 -54.74
CA SER A 886 -1.75 -53.36 -53.38
C SER A 886 -3.07 -52.62 -53.14
N ALA A 887 -3.48 -51.77 -54.08
CA ALA A 887 -4.71 -50.99 -53.95
C ALA A 887 -5.95 -51.89 -53.81
N VAL A 888 -6.04 -52.99 -54.58
CA VAL A 888 -7.15 -53.95 -54.48
C VAL A 888 -7.13 -54.72 -53.15
N ASN A 889 -5.95 -55.12 -52.64
CA ASN A 889 -5.79 -55.80 -51.34
C ASN A 889 -6.29 -54.95 -50.16
N ILE A 890 -6.20 -53.63 -50.26
CA ILE A 890 -6.70 -52.73 -49.20
C ILE A 890 -8.22 -52.87 -49.05
N PHE A 891 -8.93 -53.04 -50.18
CA PHE A 891 -10.39 -53.04 -50.23
C PHE A 891 -11.03 -54.43 -50.22
N THR A 892 -10.28 -55.51 -50.50
CA THR A 892 -10.80 -56.89 -50.53
C THR A 892 -9.99 -57.83 -49.61
N PRO A 893 -10.65 -58.76 -48.89
CA PRO A 893 -9.94 -59.76 -48.09
C PRO A 893 -9.24 -60.77 -49.00
N SER A 894 -7.95 -61.03 -48.73
CA SER A 894 -7.08 -61.90 -49.52
C SER A 894 -7.64 -63.33 -49.61
N ASN A 895 -7.96 -63.79 -50.82
CA ASN A 895 -8.39 -65.17 -51.11
C ASN A 895 -7.88 -65.66 -52.48
N VAL A 896 -8.04 -66.96 -52.78
CA VAL A 896 -7.60 -67.57 -54.06
C VAL A 896 -8.27 -66.90 -55.29
N PHE A 897 -9.44 -66.30 -55.10
CA PHE A 897 -10.18 -65.54 -56.12
C PHE A 897 -9.50 -64.20 -56.45
N THR A 898 -8.95 -63.48 -55.48
CA THR A 898 -8.20 -62.23 -55.71
C THR A 898 -6.92 -62.46 -56.52
N ASP A 899 -6.21 -63.58 -56.30
CA ASP A 899 -5.01 -63.96 -57.08
C ASP A 899 -5.30 -64.23 -58.56
N PHE A 900 -6.48 -64.75 -58.89
CA PHE A 900 -6.91 -64.96 -60.28
C PHE A 900 -7.27 -63.63 -60.99
N ILE A 901 -7.87 -62.68 -60.25
CA ILE A 901 -8.19 -61.34 -60.76
C ILE A 901 -6.90 -60.55 -61.06
N TYR A 902 -5.87 -60.67 -60.22
CA TYR A 902 -4.58 -59.99 -60.40
C TYR A 902 -3.85 -60.35 -61.70
N ASN A 903 -3.91 -61.62 -62.09
CA ASN A 903 -3.21 -62.12 -63.27
C ASN A 903 -4.02 -61.96 -64.58
N SER A 904 -5.33 -61.70 -64.48
CA SER A 904 -6.25 -61.74 -65.63
C SER A 904 -6.83 -60.38 -66.03
N TYR A 905 -6.80 -59.37 -65.14
CA TYR A 905 -7.41 -58.05 -65.36
C TYR A 905 -6.48 -56.91 -64.95
N ALA A 906 -6.32 -55.91 -65.83
CA ALA A 906 -5.65 -54.66 -65.49
C ALA A 906 -6.66 -53.68 -64.88
N VAL A 907 -6.29 -53.02 -63.77
CA VAL A 907 -7.12 -51.97 -63.16
C VAL A 907 -7.25 -50.79 -64.14
N ASP A 908 -8.48 -50.39 -64.44
CA ASP A 908 -8.80 -49.25 -65.32
C ASP A 908 -8.96 -47.96 -64.52
N LYS A 909 -9.76 -48.02 -63.45
CA LYS A 909 -10.11 -46.86 -62.64
C LYS A 909 -10.32 -47.26 -61.18
N ILE A 910 -9.87 -46.45 -60.25
CA ILE A 910 -10.18 -46.58 -58.82
C ILE A 910 -10.84 -45.28 -58.36
N GLU A 911 -12.08 -45.37 -57.92
CA GLU A 911 -12.79 -44.25 -57.28
C GLU A 911 -12.89 -44.53 -55.79
N VAL A 912 -12.48 -43.58 -54.97
CA VAL A 912 -12.59 -43.64 -53.52
C VAL A 912 -13.30 -42.39 -53.05
N GLU A 913 -14.40 -42.58 -52.32
CA GLU A 913 -15.13 -41.53 -51.63
C GLU A 913 -14.99 -41.72 -50.13
N LEU A 914 -14.52 -40.69 -49.42
CA LEU A 914 -14.56 -40.57 -47.99
C LEU A 914 -15.69 -39.58 -47.66
N SER A 915 -16.67 -40.03 -46.88
CA SER A 915 -17.70 -39.16 -46.33
C SER A 915 -18.04 -39.58 -44.90
N LYS A 916 -18.11 -38.60 -43.99
CA LYS A 916 -18.45 -38.82 -42.57
C LYS A 916 -17.61 -39.91 -41.89
N GLY A 917 -16.30 -39.97 -42.20
CA GLY A 917 -15.37 -40.96 -41.64
C GLY A 917 -15.49 -42.38 -42.21
N LEU A 918 -16.31 -42.59 -43.25
CA LEU A 918 -16.49 -43.86 -43.96
C LEU A 918 -15.91 -43.77 -45.37
N VAL A 919 -15.14 -44.80 -45.73
CA VAL A 919 -14.54 -44.98 -47.05
C VAL A 919 -15.42 -45.90 -47.88
N TYR A 920 -15.74 -45.45 -49.08
CA TYR A 920 -16.44 -46.15 -50.15
C TYR A 920 -15.46 -46.24 -51.31
N ALA A 921 -15.32 -47.41 -51.93
CA ALA A 921 -14.40 -47.57 -53.04
C ALA A 921 -15.01 -48.41 -54.16
N VAL A 922 -14.76 -48.01 -55.40
CA VAL A 922 -15.15 -48.71 -56.62
C VAL A 922 -13.90 -48.89 -57.47
N ILE A 923 -13.55 -50.14 -57.76
CA ILE A 923 -12.42 -50.51 -58.62
C ILE A 923 -13.00 -51.07 -59.91
N GLN A 924 -12.72 -50.44 -61.04
CA GLN A 924 -13.12 -50.87 -62.37
C GLN A 924 -11.92 -51.52 -63.07
N PHE A 925 -12.17 -52.63 -63.76
CA PHE A 925 -11.16 -53.37 -64.50
C PHE A 925 -11.33 -53.20 -66.01
N LYS A 926 -10.22 -53.16 -66.75
CA LYS A 926 -10.24 -53.13 -68.22
C LYS A 926 -10.84 -54.42 -68.74
N ARG A 927 -11.77 -54.34 -69.69
CA ARG A 927 -12.34 -55.52 -70.35
C ARG A 927 -11.23 -56.32 -71.04
N SER A 928 -10.99 -57.53 -70.57
CA SER A 928 -10.07 -58.49 -71.16
C SER A 928 -10.78 -59.37 -72.21
N ILE A 929 -10.03 -59.90 -73.18
CA ILE A 929 -10.51 -60.74 -74.29
C ILE A 929 -11.03 -62.11 -73.79
N LEU A 930 -10.78 -62.46 -72.51
CA LEU A 930 -11.18 -63.71 -71.85
C LEU A 930 -12.57 -63.67 -71.16
N ASN A 931 -13.52 -62.90 -71.68
CA ASN A 931 -14.81 -62.67 -71.01
C ASN A 931 -15.85 -63.80 -71.19
N THR A 932 -15.45 -65.03 -71.53
CA THR A 932 -16.37 -66.11 -71.90
C THR A 932 -16.55 -67.21 -70.85
N ILE A 933 -15.81 -67.19 -69.74
CA ILE A 933 -15.79 -68.34 -68.80
C ILE A 933 -16.25 -68.00 -67.37
N ILE A 934 -16.22 -66.74 -66.91
CA ILE A 934 -16.66 -66.39 -65.54
C ILE A 934 -17.36 -65.02 -65.53
N ASN A 935 -18.61 -64.99 -65.04
CA ASN A 935 -19.43 -63.78 -64.92
C ASN A 935 -19.00 -62.95 -63.69
N LEU A 936 -18.04 -62.04 -63.87
CA LEU A 936 -17.87 -60.91 -62.96
C LEU A 936 -19.00 -59.92 -63.24
N GLU A 937 -20.04 -59.87 -62.40
CA GLU A 937 -21.11 -58.87 -62.51
C GLU A 937 -20.49 -57.47 -62.63
N ASN A 938 -20.66 -56.89 -63.82
CA ASN A 938 -20.33 -55.51 -64.19
C ASN A 938 -18.86 -55.07 -64.15
N SER A 939 -17.88 -55.99 -64.21
CA SER A 939 -16.43 -55.64 -64.34
C SER A 939 -15.91 -54.67 -63.25
N GLN A 940 -16.50 -54.73 -62.04
CA GLN A 940 -16.19 -53.83 -60.93
C GLN A 940 -16.15 -54.56 -59.57
N ILE A 941 -15.30 -54.09 -58.66
CA ILE A 941 -15.34 -54.42 -57.23
C ILE A 941 -15.80 -53.19 -56.48
N SER A 942 -16.87 -53.30 -55.68
CA SER A 942 -17.36 -52.19 -54.85
C SER A 942 -17.32 -52.55 -53.37
N GLN A 943 -16.71 -51.69 -52.56
CA GLN A 943 -16.71 -51.78 -51.10
C GLN A 943 -17.59 -50.65 -50.56
N GLN A 944 -18.77 -51.00 -50.05
CA GLN A 944 -19.82 -50.02 -49.73
C GLN A 944 -19.72 -49.42 -48.33
N ARG A 945 -18.81 -49.87 -47.45
CA ARG A 945 -18.60 -49.24 -46.14
C ARG A 945 -17.33 -49.74 -45.45
N MET A 946 -16.31 -48.91 -45.32
CA MET A 946 -15.12 -49.22 -44.53
C MET A 946 -14.77 -48.04 -43.60
N PRO A 947 -14.66 -48.22 -42.27
CA PRO A 947 -14.18 -47.15 -41.40
C PRO A 947 -12.78 -46.70 -41.82
N LEU A 948 -12.54 -45.38 -41.89
CA LEU A 948 -11.24 -44.83 -42.34
C LEU A 948 -10.05 -45.41 -41.56
N ALA A 949 -10.18 -45.62 -40.25
CA ALA A 949 -9.13 -46.23 -39.44
C ALA A 949 -8.75 -47.65 -39.90
N ASN A 950 -9.74 -48.45 -40.30
CA ASN A 950 -9.50 -49.79 -40.84
C ASN A 950 -8.85 -49.70 -42.23
N PHE A 951 -9.31 -48.76 -43.07
CA PHE A 951 -8.71 -48.50 -44.38
C PHE A 951 -7.23 -48.14 -44.26
N LEU A 952 -6.90 -47.18 -43.39
CA LEU A 952 -5.52 -46.75 -43.13
C LEU A 952 -4.67 -47.89 -42.53
N LYS A 953 -5.22 -48.70 -41.64
CA LYS A 953 -4.52 -49.86 -41.07
C LYS A 953 -4.17 -50.91 -42.13
N ARG A 954 -5.10 -51.20 -43.05
CA ARG A 954 -4.83 -52.12 -44.17
C ARG A 954 -3.86 -51.52 -45.18
N ALA A 955 -4.02 -50.25 -45.55
CA ALA A 955 -3.09 -49.53 -46.41
C ALA A 955 -1.66 -49.56 -45.84
N ARG A 956 -1.51 -49.34 -44.54
CA ARG A 956 -0.22 -49.46 -43.85
C ARG A 956 0.34 -50.88 -43.93
N SER A 957 -0.47 -51.89 -43.64
CA SER A 957 -0.04 -53.29 -43.70
C SER A 957 0.45 -53.72 -45.09
N GLU A 958 -0.22 -53.24 -46.15
CA GLU A 958 0.20 -53.51 -47.53
C GLU A 958 1.50 -52.78 -47.88
N ILE A 959 1.65 -51.52 -47.44
CA ILE A 959 2.89 -50.75 -47.65
C ILE A 959 4.06 -51.36 -46.87
N ASP A 960 3.83 -51.83 -45.65
CA ASP A 960 4.84 -52.49 -44.82
C ASP A 960 5.33 -53.81 -45.43
N ALA A 961 4.56 -54.46 -46.32
CA ALA A 961 5.01 -55.63 -47.08
C ALA A 961 6.12 -55.32 -48.10
N TYR A 962 6.29 -54.04 -48.46
CA TYR A 962 7.38 -53.56 -49.32
C TYR A 962 8.57 -52.98 -48.50
N GLN A 963 8.35 -52.70 -47.21
CA GLN A 963 9.38 -52.32 -46.22
C GLN A 963 10.12 -53.54 -45.67
#